data_AF-A0A2W5F507-F1
#
_entry.id   AF-A0A2W5F507-F1
#
_cell.length_a   1.000
_cell.length_b   1.000
_cell.length_c   1.000
_cell.angle_alpha   90.00
_cell.angle_beta   90.00
_cell.angle_gamma   90.00
#
_symmetry.space_group_name_H-M   'P 1'
#
loop_
_entity.id
_entity.type
_entity.pdbx_description
1 polymer ?
#
loop_
_entity_poly.entity_id
_entity_poly.type
_entity_poly.pdbx_seq_one_letter_code
_entity_poly.pdbx_strand_id
1 'polypeptide(L)'
;MLLFYGTFWHAFGQQTKEPLLTLHFKNASMEKVFQEIQKQSPYRFMYNDRVLQNARPVAIDAERQSIASLLPDLFKGQPFDYKLSGKTIVITPKKQERETHKKVTGKVVSANGDRPIEGATVSMDGHVVAFTNEIGEFALETSGNGSISVTSMGYVPYNGTMSVLSANAGIVRLAEENKVSDSIDVVSTGYQQLPKERATGSFDYISGKLYNELVRTNVLDGIQYIANGVSLNSRINANGQLSVRGLSTIQGPKDPLIIVDNFPYNGDISNLNPNDVESITVLKDAAASSIWGAKAGNGVIVITTKKGKYGQPFKIDVTANTTVTDKPNLYSLPNMSSSDFIDVEDMLFSNGYRFGDTANANHSPFSPVYETLFQQRSGKITDADALSRIDAYRKHDVRDDFERYFYRKGTNQQYALSANGGGDVHNYALSGSYDRNVDNLHGMLNRATIKTLNSFKPSRQLEVLIGLNYNHSENKQGRPAYGSITTTNGQIPPYTMFADDKGNALPIYKDYREGYIDTLGNGLLQDWHYYPLVDYQYTHIINTTDDIVANLALKYTVYKDLSLQSLYQYEKQSSEAKTLYDENSYYVRNLVNSFSQIDYNTGTLKRIVPLGQILDRSLSKVLSHQARIQMNYNHSSVKSNISVLAGGEIRQVHTTSNGYRIYGYDDDILTSTNVDLANEYPNIVSGTTTFIPSGISNADKLNRILSIFANASYVYKQRFTFSASARRDASNLFGVSTNNKWKPLWSTGVSWNISEESFYRISWMPRLKLRTTYGYSGNMNPSLSAVTQLTYYDVSPYTKENYSEITMFSNPDLKWEKIGMLNIGLDFQLFGNTVNGSIDYYHKKGTDLYGPYLIDRTTGLGVTTITK
;
A
#
# COMPACT_ATOMS: atom_id res chain seq x y z
N MET A 1 -22.80 -33.23 10.52
CA MET A 1 -23.21 -34.38 9.69
C MET A 1 -21.96 -35.19 9.38
N LEU A 2 -21.99 -36.51 9.62
CA LEU A 2 -20.92 -37.55 9.50
C LEU A 2 -19.81 -37.46 10.58
N LEU A 3 -19.79 -38.21 11.70
CA LEU A 3 -19.96 -39.65 12.02
C LEU A 3 -18.94 -40.59 11.36
N PHE A 4 -18.14 -41.29 12.19
CA PHE A 4 -17.60 -42.63 11.91
C PHE A 4 -17.70 -43.51 13.18
N TYR A 5 -18.08 -44.77 12.94
CA TYR A 5 -18.68 -45.76 13.84
C TYR A 5 -17.74 -46.96 14.08
N GLY A 6 -18.04 -47.78 15.11
CA GLY A 6 -17.82 -49.24 15.14
C GLY A 6 -17.07 -49.77 16.38
N THR A 7 -17.70 -50.19 17.49
CA THR A 7 -18.46 -51.44 17.84
C THR A 7 -17.63 -52.74 18.02
N PHE A 8 -17.76 -53.37 19.19
CA PHE A 8 -17.74 -54.83 19.41
C PHE A 8 -18.64 -55.21 20.62
N TRP A 9 -19.20 -56.43 20.60
CA TRP A 9 -20.30 -56.94 21.46
C TRP A 9 -19.95 -58.34 22.05
N HIS A 10 -20.72 -58.75 23.08
CA HIS A 10 -20.77 -60.04 23.84
C HIS A 10 -19.75 -60.21 24.99
N ALA A 11 -20.08 -60.78 26.17
CA ALA A 11 -21.08 -61.77 26.58
C ALA A 11 -21.48 -61.66 28.08
N PHE A 12 -22.67 -62.17 28.48
CA PHE A 12 -23.18 -62.28 29.87
C PHE A 12 -23.17 -63.74 30.38
N GLY A 13 -22.68 -63.98 31.59
CA GLY A 13 -22.88 -65.20 32.39
C GLY A 13 -23.63 -64.87 33.69
N GLN A 14 -24.60 -65.70 34.07
CA GLN A 14 -25.42 -65.53 35.29
C GLN A 14 -24.58 -65.75 36.56
N GLN A 15 -24.50 -64.72 37.41
CA GLN A 15 -23.96 -64.78 38.77
C GLN A 15 -25.08 -64.68 39.80
N THR A 16 -24.94 -65.47 40.87
CA THR A 16 -25.69 -65.41 42.13
C THR A 16 -25.99 -63.98 42.57
N LYS A 17 -27.28 -63.66 42.82
CA LYS A 17 -27.72 -62.32 43.24
C LYS A 17 -27.11 -61.94 44.60
N GLU A 18 -26.10 -61.09 44.58
CA GLU A 18 -25.56 -60.42 45.76
C GLU A 18 -26.58 -59.41 46.33
N PRO A 19 -26.62 -59.21 47.66
CA PRO A 19 -27.46 -58.17 48.27
C PRO A 19 -27.01 -56.78 47.78
N LEU A 20 -27.98 -55.98 47.36
CA LEU A 20 -27.77 -54.61 46.89
C LEU A 20 -27.87 -53.65 48.06
N LEU A 21 -26.88 -52.77 48.19
CA LEU A 21 -26.69 -51.82 49.28
C LEU A 21 -27.09 -50.41 48.83
N THR A 22 -27.72 -49.66 49.73
CA THR A 22 -28.01 -48.23 49.53
C THR A 22 -27.37 -47.42 50.65
N LEU A 23 -26.45 -46.51 50.28
CA LEU A 23 -25.64 -45.69 51.18
C LEU A 23 -25.66 -44.23 50.71
N HIS A 24 -26.01 -43.31 51.61
CA HIS A 24 -25.98 -41.87 51.32
C HIS A 24 -25.20 -41.13 52.41
N PHE A 25 -23.93 -40.85 52.15
CA PHE A 25 -23.05 -40.11 53.04
C PHE A 25 -22.31 -39.01 52.26
N LYS A 26 -22.33 -37.78 52.78
CA LYS A 26 -21.56 -36.66 52.18
C LYS A 26 -20.19 -36.46 52.83
N ASN A 27 -20.03 -36.85 54.10
CA ASN A 27 -18.80 -36.67 54.88
C ASN A 27 -18.85 -37.54 56.14
N ALA A 28 -18.67 -38.87 55.99
CA ALA A 28 -18.76 -39.83 57.09
C ALA A 28 -17.41 -40.47 57.43
N SER A 29 -17.24 -40.88 58.70
CA SER A 29 -16.09 -41.70 59.09
C SER A 29 -16.22 -43.10 58.48
N MET A 30 -15.08 -43.69 58.12
CA MET A 30 -15.02 -45.03 57.52
C MET A 30 -15.69 -46.09 58.41
N GLU A 31 -15.52 -46.00 59.73
CA GLU A 31 -16.16 -46.89 60.70
C GLU A 31 -17.69 -46.84 60.61
N LYS A 32 -18.27 -45.64 60.46
CA LYS A 32 -19.71 -45.46 60.35
C LYS A 32 -20.25 -46.06 59.05
N VAL A 33 -19.50 -45.93 57.95
CA VAL A 33 -19.88 -46.53 56.66
C VAL A 33 -19.78 -48.07 56.72
N PHE A 34 -18.73 -48.62 57.36
CA PHE A 34 -18.58 -50.06 57.54
C PHE A 34 -19.72 -50.68 58.37
N GLN A 35 -20.12 -50.02 59.45
CA GLN A 35 -21.24 -50.46 60.28
C GLN A 35 -22.56 -50.49 59.50
N GLU A 36 -22.78 -49.51 58.62
CA GLU A 36 -24.01 -49.44 57.82
C GLU A 36 -24.04 -50.53 56.74
N ILE A 37 -22.90 -50.81 56.10
CA ILE A 37 -22.74 -51.95 55.18
C ILE A 37 -22.96 -53.28 55.92
N GLN A 38 -22.47 -53.42 57.16
CA GLN A 38 -22.65 -54.62 57.99
C GLN A 38 -24.10 -54.86 58.41
N LYS A 39 -24.94 -53.81 58.49
CA LYS A 39 -26.38 -53.95 58.77
C LYS A 39 -27.16 -54.43 57.55
N GLN A 40 -26.79 -53.95 56.37
CA GLN A 40 -27.52 -54.21 55.12
C GLN A 40 -27.00 -55.44 54.35
N SER A 41 -25.85 -55.99 54.76
CA SER A 41 -25.22 -57.13 54.08
C SER A 41 -24.58 -58.11 55.07
N PRO A 42 -24.35 -59.38 54.68
CA PRO A 42 -23.70 -60.36 55.53
C PRO A 42 -22.17 -60.20 55.57
N TYR A 43 -21.61 -59.12 55.00
CA TYR A 43 -20.17 -58.86 54.99
C TYR A 43 -19.70 -58.28 56.32
N ARG A 44 -18.52 -58.67 56.79
CA ARG A 44 -17.89 -58.12 58.01
C ARG A 44 -16.54 -57.49 57.73
N PHE A 45 -16.28 -56.32 58.30
CA PHE A 45 -14.96 -55.68 58.22
C PHE A 45 -14.07 -56.10 59.39
N MET A 46 -12.82 -56.45 59.09
CA MET A 46 -11.78 -56.70 60.07
C MET A 46 -10.64 -55.72 59.85
N TYR A 47 -10.28 -54.97 60.89
CA TYR A 47 -9.20 -54.00 60.88
C TYR A 47 -8.59 -53.87 62.28
N ASN A 48 -7.38 -53.33 62.34
CA ASN A 48 -6.78 -52.85 63.58
C ASN A 48 -7.09 -51.35 63.70
N ASP A 49 -7.56 -50.88 64.85
CA ASP A 49 -7.98 -49.48 65.07
C ASP A 49 -6.91 -48.46 64.65
N ARG A 50 -5.62 -48.82 64.77
CA ARG A 50 -4.51 -47.96 64.31
C ARG A 50 -4.51 -47.68 62.80
N VAL A 51 -5.12 -48.54 61.99
CA VAL A 51 -5.20 -48.39 60.53
C VAL A 51 -6.21 -47.31 60.15
N LEU A 52 -7.28 -47.12 60.94
CA LEU A 52 -8.32 -46.13 60.67
C LEU A 52 -8.05 -44.75 61.28
N GLN A 53 -7.05 -44.60 62.16
CA GLN A 53 -6.67 -43.31 62.76
C GLN A 53 -6.37 -42.21 61.74
N ASN A 54 -5.84 -42.58 60.56
CA ASN A 54 -5.54 -41.66 59.46
C ASN A 54 -6.51 -41.79 58.28
N ALA A 55 -7.68 -42.41 58.48
CA ALA A 55 -8.70 -42.53 57.44
C ALA A 55 -9.24 -41.15 57.07
N ARG A 56 -9.31 -40.86 55.76
CA ARG A 56 -9.99 -39.66 55.26
C ARG A 56 -11.50 -39.87 55.34
N PRO A 57 -12.31 -38.83 55.62
CA PRO A 57 -13.76 -38.96 55.54
C PRO A 57 -14.19 -39.35 54.12
N VAL A 58 -15.26 -40.12 54.01
CA VAL A 58 -15.77 -40.58 52.72
C VAL A 58 -17.14 -39.96 52.41
N ALA A 59 -17.27 -39.52 51.16
CA ALA A 59 -18.53 -39.19 50.52
C ALA A 59 -18.89 -40.35 49.58
N ILE A 60 -20.03 -40.98 49.79
CA ILE A 60 -20.55 -42.05 48.94
C ILE A 60 -22.05 -41.88 48.79
N ASP A 61 -22.50 -41.84 47.55
CA ASP A 61 -23.92 -41.76 47.19
C ASP A 61 -24.20 -42.91 46.22
N ALA A 62 -24.80 -43.97 46.75
CA ALA A 62 -25.01 -45.22 46.03
C ALA A 62 -26.38 -45.79 46.33
N GLU A 63 -27.16 -46.04 45.28
CA GLU A 63 -28.44 -46.73 45.37
C GLU A 63 -28.35 -48.12 44.72
N ARG A 64 -28.73 -49.16 45.47
CA ARG A 64 -28.83 -50.53 45.00
C ARG A 64 -27.56 -51.04 44.28
N GLN A 65 -26.39 -50.84 44.88
CA GLN A 65 -25.10 -51.31 44.35
C GLN A 65 -24.58 -52.55 45.11
N SER A 66 -23.79 -53.41 44.45
CA SER A 66 -23.18 -54.56 45.14
C SER A 66 -21.96 -54.12 45.95
N ILE A 67 -21.56 -54.92 46.95
CA ILE A 67 -20.38 -54.59 47.75
C ILE A 67 -19.11 -54.51 46.89
N ALA A 68 -19.02 -55.34 45.84
CA ALA A 68 -17.86 -55.40 44.97
C ALA A 68 -17.66 -54.10 44.16
N SER A 69 -18.74 -53.41 43.78
CA SER A 69 -18.64 -52.10 43.12
C SER A 69 -18.38 -50.97 44.10
N LEU A 70 -18.84 -51.09 45.34
CA LEU A 70 -18.68 -50.04 46.35
C LEU A 70 -17.27 -49.97 46.95
N LEU A 71 -16.58 -51.10 47.08
CA LEU A 71 -15.28 -51.15 47.76
C LEU A 71 -14.18 -50.31 47.06
N PRO A 72 -14.00 -50.33 45.72
CA PRO A 72 -13.02 -49.48 45.07
C PRO A 72 -13.21 -47.99 45.35
N ASP A 73 -14.45 -47.51 45.33
CA ASP A 73 -14.78 -46.09 45.59
C ASP A 73 -14.63 -45.75 47.07
N LEU A 74 -15.03 -46.66 47.96
CA LEU A 74 -14.90 -46.50 49.42
C LEU A 74 -13.42 -46.39 49.86
N PHE A 75 -12.51 -47.11 49.18
CA PHE A 75 -11.07 -47.12 49.49
C PHE A 75 -10.24 -46.19 48.59
N LYS A 76 -10.87 -45.46 47.66
CA LYS A 76 -10.19 -44.51 46.77
C LYS A 76 -9.59 -43.36 47.58
N GLY A 77 -8.28 -43.15 47.42
CA GLY A 77 -7.55 -42.09 48.12
C GLY A 77 -7.33 -42.33 49.62
N GLN A 78 -7.63 -43.53 50.14
CA GLN A 78 -7.31 -43.92 51.51
C GLN A 78 -5.86 -44.40 51.63
N PRO A 79 -5.21 -44.22 52.79
CA PRO A 79 -3.83 -44.68 53.03
C PRO A 79 -3.71 -46.20 53.27
N PHE A 80 -4.82 -46.93 53.13
CA PHE A 80 -4.92 -48.37 53.29
C PHE A 80 -5.72 -48.98 52.14
N ASP A 81 -5.60 -50.29 51.99
CA ASP A 81 -6.27 -51.10 50.99
C ASP A 81 -7.12 -52.19 51.65
N TYR A 82 -7.93 -52.90 50.86
CA TYR A 82 -8.77 -53.99 51.34
C TYR A 82 -8.46 -55.31 50.63
N LYS A 83 -8.72 -56.42 51.33
CA LYS A 83 -8.71 -57.77 50.77
C LYS A 83 -10.01 -58.47 51.13
N LEU A 84 -10.77 -58.86 50.12
CA LEU A 84 -11.99 -59.65 50.29
C LEU A 84 -11.62 -61.13 50.43
N SER A 85 -12.05 -61.76 51.53
CA SER A 85 -11.87 -63.18 51.79
C SER A 85 -13.21 -63.78 52.25
N GLY A 86 -13.97 -64.33 51.31
CA GLY A 86 -15.34 -64.80 51.55
C GLY A 86 -16.26 -63.64 51.92
N LYS A 87 -16.95 -63.73 53.06
CA LYS A 87 -17.81 -62.65 53.60
C LYS A 87 -17.06 -61.71 54.57
N THR A 88 -15.73 -61.75 54.59
CA THR A 88 -14.91 -60.88 55.44
C THR A 88 -14.03 -59.97 54.59
N ILE A 89 -14.06 -58.68 54.89
CA ILE A 89 -13.25 -57.64 54.24
C ILE A 89 -12.16 -57.23 55.23
N VAL A 90 -10.91 -57.58 54.92
CA VAL A 90 -9.75 -57.29 55.78
C VAL A 90 -9.08 -56.02 55.28
N ILE A 91 -8.89 -55.03 56.15
CA ILE A 91 -8.23 -53.76 55.82
C ILE A 91 -6.75 -53.84 56.16
N THR A 92 -5.90 -53.54 55.19
CA THR A 92 -4.44 -53.61 55.31
C THR A 92 -3.80 -52.28 54.90
N PRO A 93 -2.75 -51.77 55.58
CA PRO A 93 -2.03 -50.59 55.14
C PRO A 93 -1.47 -50.76 53.71
N LYS A 94 -1.52 -49.71 52.88
CA LYS A 94 -0.84 -49.74 51.57
C LYS A 94 0.68 -49.78 51.80
N LYS A 95 1.35 -50.77 51.21
CA LYS A 95 2.83 -50.83 51.19
C LYS A 95 3.35 -49.66 50.35
N GLN A 96 4.09 -48.74 50.97
CA GLN A 96 4.88 -47.74 50.23
C GLN A 96 6.14 -48.41 49.67
N GLU A 97 6.30 -48.41 48.34
CA GLU A 97 7.59 -48.68 47.71
C GLU A 97 8.52 -47.47 47.93
N ARG A 98 9.74 -47.72 48.40
CA ARG A 98 10.78 -46.69 48.51
C ARG A 98 11.39 -46.49 47.12
N GLU A 99 11.22 -45.30 46.54
CA GLU A 99 11.96 -44.90 45.36
C GLU A 99 13.45 -44.77 45.70
N THR A 100 14.31 -45.36 44.88
CA THR A 100 15.77 -45.21 44.97
C THR A 100 16.19 -44.10 44.01
N HIS A 101 16.48 -42.92 44.55
CA HIS A 101 17.05 -41.82 43.77
C HIS A 101 18.45 -42.21 43.27
N LYS A 102 18.70 -42.01 41.97
CA LYS A 102 20.05 -42.14 41.38
C LYS A 102 20.60 -40.76 41.07
N LYS A 103 21.87 -40.56 41.41
CA LYS A 103 22.63 -39.35 41.09
C LYS A 103 23.11 -39.41 39.64
N VAL A 104 22.69 -38.45 38.83
CA VAL A 104 23.12 -38.28 37.43
C VAL A 104 23.99 -37.03 37.33
N THR A 105 25.13 -37.13 36.65
CA THR A 105 26.09 -36.03 36.47
C THR A 105 26.24 -35.68 34.99
N GLY A 106 26.50 -34.41 34.65
CA GLY A 106 26.69 -33.95 33.27
C GLY A 106 27.52 -32.68 33.20
N LYS A 107 27.90 -32.29 31.98
CA LYS A 107 28.74 -31.09 31.74
C LYS A 107 28.17 -30.21 30.64
N VAL A 108 28.17 -28.90 30.83
CA VAL A 108 27.69 -27.88 29.89
C VAL A 108 28.87 -27.07 29.38
N VAL A 109 29.04 -27.04 28.06
CA VAL A 109 30.13 -26.32 27.37
C VAL A 109 29.59 -25.54 26.17
N SER A 110 30.37 -24.60 25.65
CA SER A 110 30.07 -23.91 24.40
C SER A 110 30.02 -24.88 23.20
N ALA A 111 29.34 -24.51 22.11
CA ALA A 111 29.18 -25.36 20.93
C ALA A 111 30.50 -25.90 20.34
N ASN A 112 31.59 -25.12 20.46
CA ASN A 112 32.92 -25.51 19.99
C ASN A 112 33.66 -26.43 20.98
N GLY A 113 33.18 -26.54 22.22
CA GLY A 113 33.73 -27.41 23.27
C GLY A 113 34.81 -26.77 24.14
N ASP A 114 35.26 -25.56 23.79
CA ASP A 114 36.47 -24.96 24.37
C ASP A 114 36.24 -24.22 25.70
N ARG A 115 34.99 -23.90 26.05
CA ARG A 115 34.66 -23.10 27.24
C ARG A 115 33.56 -23.75 28.08
N PRO A 116 33.81 -24.07 29.37
CA PRO A 116 32.75 -24.47 30.29
C PRO A 116 31.83 -23.28 30.58
N ILE A 117 30.54 -23.56 30.73
CA ILE A 117 29.53 -22.54 31.02
C ILE A 117 29.12 -22.68 32.49
N GLU A 118 29.57 -21.74 33.31
CA GLU A 118 29.19 -21.61 34.72
C GLU A 118 27.82 -20.96 34.85
N GLY A 119 27.04 -21.39 35.86
CA GLY A 119 25.75 -20.76 36.19
C GLY A 119 24.60 -21.06 35.22
N ALA A 120 24.78 -21.97 34.25
CA ALA A 120 23.68 -22.49 33.45
C ALA A 120 22.65 -23.20 34.34
N THR A 121 21.38 -22.87 34.14
CA THR A 121 20.22 -23.45 34.83
C THR A 121 19.84 -24.76 34.13
N VAL A 122 19.81 -25.86 34.87
CA VAL A 122 19.38 -27.18 34.40
C VAL A 122 18.00 -27.47 35.01
N SER A 123 17.01 -27.66 34.16
CA SER A 123 15.64 -27.99 34.54
C SER A 123 15.23 -29.36 34.02
N MET A 124 14.43 -30.08 34.81
CA MET A 124 13.84 -31.36 34.45
C MET A 124 12.32 -31.24 34.54
N ASP A 125 11.62 -31.58 33.46
CA ASP A 125 10.16 -31.50 33.33
C ASP A 125 9.57 -30.13 33.76
N GLY A 126 10.32 -29.05 33.51
CA GLY A 126 9.92 -27.67 33.80
C GLY A 126 10.33 -27.15 35.18
N HIS A 127 10.93 -27.97 36.05
CA HIS A 127 11.43 -27.56 37.36
C HIS A 127 12.95 -27.44 37.36
N VAL A 128 13.49 -26.37 37.96
CA VAL A 128 14.94 -26.20 38.13
C VAL A 128 15.45 -27.26 39.11
N VAL A 129 16.41 -28.07 38.67
CA VAL A 129 16.95 -29.19 39.46
C VAL A 129 18.43 -29.05 39.77
N ALA A 130 19.20 -28.28 38.99
CA ALA A 130 20.61 -28.02 39.25
C ALA A 130 21.11 -26.74 38.57
N PHE A 131 22.25 -26.24 39.04
CA PHE A 131 23.05 -25.23 38.37
C PHE A 131 24.44 -25.80 38.07
N THR A 132 25.08 -25.30 37.02
CA THR A 132 26.46 -25.68 36.67
C THR A 132 27.48 -24.89 37.49
N ASN A 133 28.57 -25.55 37.89
CA ASN A 133 29.69 -24.94 38.62
C ASN A 133 30.71 -24.24 37.67
N GLU A 134 31.81 -23.71 38.24
CA GLU A 134 32.90 -23.00 37.52
C GLU A 134 33.53 -23.81 36.37
N ILE A 135 33.46 -25.14 36.41
CA ILE A 135 33.95 -26.03 35.36
C ILE A 135 32.83 -26.58 34.45
N GLY A 136 31.61 -26.05 34.58
CA GLY A 136 30.44 -26.36 33.76
C GLY A 136 29.73 -27.66 34.13
N GLU A 137 30.04 -28.29 35.26
CA GLU A 137 29.44 -29.56 35.69
C GLU A 137 28.20 -29.36 36.54
N PHE A 138 27.21 -30.24 36.37
CA PHE A 138 26.00 -30.31 37.19
C PHE A 138 25.74 -31.74 37.69
N ALA A 139 25.07 -31.86 38.82
CA ALA A 139 24.60 -33.12 39.36
C ALA A 139 23.14 -32.97 39.79
N LEU A 140 22.31 -33.94 39.45
CA LEU A 140 20.90 -33.99 39.86
C LEU A 140 20.54 -35.38 40.38
N GLU A 141 19.58 -35.43 41.30
CA GLU A 141 19.02 -36.68 41.81
C GLU A 141 17.64 -36.88 41.19
N THR A 142 17.45 -37.99 40.49
CA THR A 142 16.16 -38.31 39.85
C THR A 142 15.82 -39.79 39.99
N SER A 143 14.53 -40.09 40.02
CA SER A 143 13.97 -41.45 40.08
C SER A 143 13.42 -41.94 38.73
N GLY A 144 13.33 -41.09 37.69
CA GLY A 144 12.72 -41.43 36.39
C GLY A 144 13.29 -40.68 35.18
N ASN A 145 13.05 -41.19 33.97
CA ASN A 145 13.42 -40.50 32.72
C ASN A 145 12.60 -39.21 32.59
N GLY A 146 13.17 -38.15 32.03
CA GLY A 146 12.46 -36.87 31.87
C GLY A 146 13.08 -35.96 30.81
N SER A 147 12.36 -34.90 30.47
CA SER A 147 12.82 -33.85 29.56
C SER A 147 13.78 -32.94 30.30
N ILE A 148 15.01 -32.78 29.78
CA ILE A 148 16.00 -31.86 30.32
C ILE A 148 16.04 -30.60 29.46
N SER A 149 15.97 -29.44 30.10
CA SER A 149 16.25 -28.15 29.47
C SER A 149 17.40 -27.45 30.17
N VAL A 150 18.34 -26.90 29.38
CA VAL A 150 19.49 -26.16 29.90
C VAL A 150 19.47 -24.76 29.32
N THR A 151 19.51 -23.76 30.20
CA THR A 151 19.47 -22.34 29.83
C THR A 151 20.63 -21.58 30.46
N SER A 152 21.24 -20.66 29.71
CA SER A 152 22.26 -19.75 30.22
C SER A 152 22.16 -18.43 29.48
N MET A 153 22.50 -17.31 30.13
CA MET A 153 22.46 -15.99 29.50
C MET A 153 23.42 -15.93 28.31
N GLY A 154 22.92 -15.48 27.15
CA GLY A 154 23.71 -15.35 25.92
C GLY A 154 23.86 -16.66 25.13
N TYR A 155 23.07 -17.69 25.42
CA TYR A 155 23.09 -18.98 24.74
C TYR A 155 21.68 -19.45 24.38
N VAL A 156 21.54 -20.17 23.25
CA VAL A 156 20.27 -20.78 22.84
C VAL A 156 19.89 -21.91 23.81
N PRO A 157 18.66 -21.93 24.37
CA PRO A 157 18.20 -23.01 25.23
C PRO A 157 18.33 -24.39 24.58
N TYR A 158 18.95 -25.34 25.28
CA TYR A 158 18.98 -26.73 24.86
C TYR A 158 17.81 -27.48 25.46
N ASN A 159 17.07 -28.25 24.64
CA ASN A 159 16.03 -29.17 25.09
C ASN A 159 16.37 -30.59 24.60
N GLY A 160 16.39 -31.56 25.51
CA GLY A 160 16.66 -32.96 25.19
C GLY A 160 15.92 -33.91 26.12
N THR A 161 16.05 -35.21 25.87
CA THR A 161 15.49 -36.26 26.75
C THR A 161 16.63 -36.99 27.45
N MET A 162 16.53 -37.15 28.77
CA MET A 162 17.56 -37.84 29.56
C MET A 162 17.02 -39.17 30.10
N SER A 163 17.82 -40.24 29.97
CA SER A 163 17.49 -41.56 30.52
C SER A 163 18.33 -41.91 31.75
N VAL A 164 17.68 -42.39 32.80
CA VAL A 164 18.26 -42.77 34.11
C VAL A 164 19.16 -44.01 34.03
N LEU A 165 19.15 -44.72 32.89
CA LEU A 165 20.04 -45.87 32.66
C LEU A 165 21.51 -45.47 32.48
N SER A 166 21.80 -44.18 32.24
CA SER A 166 23.16 -43.64 32.18
C SER A 166 23.46 -42.80 33.40
N ALA A 167 24.47 -43.16 34.20
CA ALA A 167 24.95 -42.35 35.32
C ALA A 167 25.60 -41.01 34.87
N ASN A 168 25.79 -40.85 33.56
CA ASN A 168 26.35 -39.67 32.92
C ASN A 168 25.37 -39.13 31.87
N ALA A 169 24.91 -37.89 32.04
CA ALA A 169 24.06 -37.15 31.11
C ALA A 169 24.82 -36.67 29.86
N GLY A 170 26.13 -36.88 29.80
CA GLY A 170 26.99 -36.48 28.68
C GLY A 170 27.34 -35.00 28.69
N ILE A 171 27.87 -34.52 27.55
CA ILE A 171 28.22 -33.12 27.34
C ILE A 171 27.09 -32.42 26.61
N VAL A 172 26.43 -31.48 27.28
CA VAL A 172 25.45 -30.56 26.69
C VAL A 172 26.21 -29.39 26.08
N ARG A 173 26.02 -29.18 24.77
CA ARG A 173 26.67 -28.10 24.02
C ARG A 173 25.67 -26.97 23.77
N LEU A 174 25.95 -25.78 24.31
CA LEU A 174 25.14 -24.60 24.07
C LEU A 174 25.76 -23.74 22.97
N ALA A 175 24.97 -23.43 21.94
CA ALA A 175 25.36 -22.45 20.93
C ALA A 175 25.20 -21.04 21.49
N GLU A 176 26.20 -20.19 21.28
CA GLU A 176 26.10 -18.77 21.61
C GLU A 176 24.91 -18.17 20.86
N GLU A 177 24.11 -17.39 21.58
CA GLU A 177 23.07 -16.56 20.99
C GLU A 177 23.77 -15.43 20.26
N ASN A 178 24.09 -15.68 18.99
CA ASN A 178 24.50 -14.62 18.09
C ASN A 178 23.36 -13.61 18.03
N LYS A 179 23.51 -12.49 18.75
CA LYS A 179 22.80 -11.24 18.46
C LYS A 179 23.27 -10.64 17.12
N VAL A 180 23.43 -11.48 16.10
CA VAL A 180 23.23 -11.05 14.73
C VAL A 180 21.74 -10.85 14.65
N SER A 181 21.32 -9.58 14.74
CA SER A 181 19.97 -9.10 14.52
C SER A 181 19.21 -10.06 13.60
N ASP A 182 18.12 -10.66 14.11
CA ASP A 182 17.25 -11.66 13.46
C ASP A 182 16.56 -11.18 12.16
N SER A 183 17.08 -10.11 11.56
CA SER A 183 16.76 -9.61 10.24
C SER A 183 18.06 -9.53 9.44
N ILE A 184 18.43 -10.62 8.76
CA ILE A 184 19.15 -10.42 7.50
C ILE A 184 18.19 -9.57 6.67
N ASP A 185 18.51 -8.29 6.44
CA ASP A 185 17.69 -7.42 5.60
C ASP A 185 17.62 -8.05 4.20
N VAL A 186 16.50 -8.70 3.92
CA VAL A 186 16.24 -9.35 2.64
C VAL A 186 15.62 -8.31 1.72
N VAL A 187 16.35 -7.98 0.67
CA VAL A 187 15.97 -7.00 -0.32
C VAL A 187 15.13 -7.70 -1.38
N SER A 188 13.93 -7.18 -1.62
CA SER A 188 13.07 -7.68 -2.69
C SER A 188 13.36 -6.90 -3.98
N THR A 189 13.77 -7.62 -5.01
CA THR A 189 13.77 -7.10 -6.40
C THR A 189 12.39 -7.23 -7.04
N GLY A 190 11.43 -7.85 -6.34
CA GLY A 190 10.10 -8.27 -6.81
C GLY A 190 10.09 -9.50 -7.73
N TYR A 191 11.26 -9.99 -8.19
CA TYR A 191 11.41 -11.34 -8.79
C TYR A 191 12.05 -12.34 -7.84
N GLN A 192 12.96 -11.86 -7.00
CA GLN A 192 13.66 -12.64 -6.00
C GLN A 192 13.96 -11.79 -4.77
N GLN A 193 14.10 -12.49 -3.65
CA GLN A 193 14.52 -11.98 -2.37
C GLN A 193 15.99 -12.32 -2.16
N LEU A 194 16.83 -11.30 -1.96
CA LEU A 194 18.27 -11.46 -1.84
C LEU A 194 18.78 -10.79 -0.55
N PRO A 195 19.68 -11.42 0.21
CA PRO A 195 20.39 -10.74 1.29
C PRO A 195 21.16 -9.53 0.76
N LYS A 196 21.13 -8.41 1.49
CA LYS A 196 21.81 -7.15 1.13
C LYS A 196 23.27 -7.35 0.73
N GLU A 197 24.01 -8.21 1.43
CA GLU A 197 25.43 -8.46 1.13
C GLU A 197 25.69 -9.14 -0.22
N ARG A 198 24.71 -9.89 -0.76
CA ARG A 198 24.83 -10.64 -2.01
C ARG A 198 24.39 -9.86 -3.25
N ALA A 199 23.79 -8.69 -3.07
CA ALA A 199 23.38 -7.85 -4.18
C ALA A 199 24.58 -7.01 -4.71
N THR A 200 24.70 -6.94 -6.03
CA THR A 200 25.71 -6.15 -6.76
C THR A 200 25.20 -4.74 -7.11
N GLY A 201 23.89 -4.59 -7.24
CA GLY A 201 23.23 -3.33 -7.60
C GLY A 201 23.15 -2.32 -6.46
N SER A 202 22.98 -1.05 -6.82
CA SER A 202 22.59 0.03 -5.90
C SER A 202 21.09 -0.01 -5.64
N PHE A 203 20.72 -0.19 -4.37
CA PHE A 203 19.35 -0.12 -3.89
C PHE A 203 19.32 0.64 -2.57
N ASP A 204 18.14 1.15 -2.24
CA ASP A 204 17.84 1.64 -0.90
C ASP A 204 16.78 0.74 -0.28
N TYR A 205 17.01 0.26 0.94
CA TYR A 205 16.08 -0.60 1.66
C TYR A 205 15.54 0.16 2.86
N ILE A 206 14.25 0.46 2.81
CA ILE A 206 13.52 1.11 3.88
C ILE A 206 12.74 0.02 4.60
N SER A 207 13.14 -0.26 5.84
CA SER A 207 12.42 -1.18 6.71
C SER A 207 11.08 -0.59 7.14
N GLY A 208 10.10 -1.44 7.43
CA GLY A 208 8.80 -1.01 7.97
C GLY A 208 8.94 -0.20 9.26
N LYS A 209 9.99 -0.43 10.06
CA LYS A 209 10.25 0.37 11.27
C LYS A 209 10.55 1.82 10.91
N LEU A 210 11.55 2.05 10.06
CA LEU A 210 11.93 3.41 9.60
C LEU A 210 10.78 4.07 8.83
N TYR A 211 10.09 3.30 7.99
CA TYR A 211 8.96 3.79 7.23
C TYR A 211 7.82 4.32 8.12
N ASN A 212 7.52 3.60 9.22
CA ASN A 212 6.45 3.96 10.16
C ASN A 212 6.86 5.04 11.19
N GLU A 213 8.08 5.59 11.14
CA GLU A 213 8.47 6.74 11.99
C GLU A 213 7.76 8.04 11.57
N LEU A 214 7.24 8.09 10.34
CA LEU A 214 6.48 9.21 9.81
C LEU A 214 5.04 8.78 9.54
N VAL A 215 4.08 9.46 10.17
CA VAL A 215 2.66 9.29 9.85
C VAL A 215 2.38 9.90 8.48
N ARG A 216 1.80 9.11 7.58
CA ARG A 216 1.60 9.45 6.16
C ARG A 216 0.23 9.01 5.68
N THR A 217 -0.36 9.78 4.78
CA THR A 217 -1.65 9.48 4.15
C THR A 217 -1.50 8.60 2.90
N ASN A 218 -0.42 8.78 2.13
CA ASN A 218 -0.09 7.97 0.95
C ASN A 218 1.23 7.20 1.17
N VAL A 219 1.38 6.06 0.47
CA VAL A 219 2.57 5.21 0.57
C VAL A 219 3.84 5.91 0.08
N LEU A 220 3.73 6.74 -0.96
CA LEU A 220 4.88 7.41 -1.55
C LEU A 220 5.28 8.71 -0.85
N ASP A 221 4.40 9.27 -0.02
CA ASP A 221 4.65 10.53 0.70
C ASP A 221 5.88 10.39 1.57
N GLY A 222 6.77 11.37 1.55
CA GLY A 222 7.95 11.41 2.39
C GLY A 222 9.01 10.34 2.11
N ILE A 223 8.85 9.46 1.10
CA ILE A 223 9.93 8.55 0.68
C ILE A 223 11.19 9.35 0.33
N GLN A 224 11.05 10.53 -0.28
CA GLN A 224 12.19 11.41 -0.59
C GLN A 224 13.00 11.86 0.63
N TYR A 225 12.43 11.82 1.84
CA TYR A 225 13.13 12.21 3.07
C TYR A 225 13.94 11.07 3.68
N ILE A 226 13.65 9.82 3.30
CA ILE A 226 14.28 8.61 3.86
C ILE A 226 15.03 7.78 2.83
N ALA A 227 14.78 7.98 1.52
CA ALA A 227 15.49 7.32 0.43
C ALA A 227 16.53 8.25 -0.22
N ASN A 228 17.71 7.73 -0.50
CA ASN A 228 18.78 8.45 -1.17
C ASN A 228 18.59 8.48 -2.69
N GLY A 229 18.78 9.64 -3.29
CA GLY A 229 18.68 9.83 -4.75
C GLY A 229 17.24 9.73 -5.27
N VAL A 230 16.26 9.95 -4.40
CA VAL A 230 14.84 10.07 -4.73
C VAL A 230 14.42 11.52 -4.53
N SER A 231 13.69 12.09 -5.48
CA SER A 231 13.14 13.44 -5.37
C SER A 231 11.69 13.50 -5.83
N LEU A 232 10.87 14.29 -5.14
CA LEU A 232 9.51 14.61 -5.55
C LEU A 232 9.45 16.05 -6.05
N ASN A 233 8.96 16.24 -7.26
CA ASN A 233 8.60 17.56 -7.77
C ASN A 233 7.09 17.78 -7.61
N SER A 234 6.70 18.43 -6.52
CA SER A 234 5.30 18.75 -6.18
C SER A 234 4.67 19.85 -7.03
N ARG A 235 5.42 20.50 -7.94
CA ARG A 235 4.90 21.60 -8.78
C ARG A 235 4.18 21.12 -10.05
N ILE A 236 4.31 19.84 -10.41
CA ILE A 236 3.85 19.33 -11.71
C ILE A 236 2.38 18.88 -11.66
N ASN A 237 1.96 18.26 -10.56
CA ASN A 237 0.60 17.73 -10.37
C ASN A 237 0.31 17.57 -8.87
N ALA A 238 -0.96 17.34 -8.52
CA ALA A 238 -1.41 17.22 -7.14
C ALA A 238 -0.69 16.12 -6.33
N ASN A 239 -0.23 15.04 -6.99
CA ASN A 239 0.47 13.92 -6.35
C ASN A 239 2.01 14.08 -6.37
N GLY A 240 2.54 15.12 -7.02
CA GLY A 240 3.95 15.28 -7.33
C GLY A 240 4.51 14.25 -8.33
N GLN A 241 5.58 14.61 -9.03
CA GLN A 241 6.32 13.70 -9.91
C GLN A 241 7.53 13.14 -9.15
N LEU A 242 7.58 11.82 -8.98
CA LEU A 242 8.69 11.15 -8.28
C LEU A 242 9.79 10.81 -9.29
N SER A 243 11.05 11.00 -8.93
CA SER A 243 12.18 10.60 -9.77
C SER A 243 13.27 9.90 -8.97
N VAL A 244 13.91 8.90 -9.57
CA VAL A 244 15.06 8.19 -9.00
C VAL A 244 16.30 8.52 -9.84
N ARG A 245 17.29 9.15 -9.20
CA ARG A 245 18.53 9.66 -9.83
C ARG A 245 18.26 10.64 -10.99
N GLY A 246 17.26 11.50 -10.81
CA GLY A 246 16.85 12.50 -11.79
C GLY A 246 16.14 11.91 -13.03
N LEU A 247 15.80 12.80 -13.96
CA LEU A 247 15.02 12.48 -15.16
C LEU A 247 15.84 11.71 -16.20
N SER A 248 15.24 10.70 -16.83
CA SER A 248 15.87 9.88 -17.89
C SER A 248 15.43 10.26 -19.30
N THR A 249 14.36 11.04 -19.43
CA THR A 249 13.62 11.28 -20.66
C THR A 249 13.12 12.72 -20.73
N ILE A 250 12.82 13.17 -21.96
CA ILE A 250 12.27 14.49 -22.24
C ILE A 250 10.74 14.41 -22.24
N GLN A 251 10.15 13.49 -23.02
CA GLN A 251 8.69 13.35 -23.21
C GLN A 251 8.11 11.96 -22.88
N GLY A 252 8.93 10.96 -22.56
CA GLY A 252 8.44 9.68 -22.04
C GLY A 252 7.86 9.81 -20.63
N PRO A 253 7.26 8.72 -20.09
CA PRO A 253 6.91 8.64 -18.68
C PRO A 253 8.16 8.93 -17.83
N LYS A 254 8.02 9.76 -16.79
CA LYS A 254 9.14 10.21 -15.94
C LYS A 254 9.14 9.53 -14.57
N ASP A 255 7.99 9.07 -14.11
CA ASP A 255 7.86 8.38 -12.83
C ASP A 255 8.53 6.99 -12.86
N PRO A 256 9.06 6.51 -11.71
CA PRO A 256 9.56 5.15 -11.57
C PRO A 256 8.42 4.13 -11.65
N LEU A 257 8.76 2.90 -12.03
CA LEU A 257 7.80 1.79 -12.00
C LEU A 257 7.53 1.37 -10.55
N ILE A 258 6.27 1.32 -10.16
CA ILE A 258 5.85 0.86 -8.83
C ILE A 258 5.42 -0.61 -8.90
N ILE A 259 6.01 -1.42 -8.03
CA ILE A 259 5.73 -2.85 -7.87
C ILE A 259 5.13 -3.07 -6.49
N VAL A 260 4.00 -3.77 -6.43
CA VAL A 260 3.36 -4.18 -5.17
C VAL A 260 3.25 -5.71 -5.18
N ASP A 261 3.82 -6.37 -4.16
CA ASP A 261 3.74 -7.82 -4.00
C ASP A 261 4.08 -8.62 -5.29
N ASN A 262 5.17 -8.24 -5.96
CA ASN A 262 5.76 -8.88 -7.17
C ASN A 262 5.18 -8.51 -8.53
N PHE A 263 4.16 -7.63 -8.61
CA PHE A 263 3.60 -7.17 -9.88
C PHE A 263 3.54 -5.64 -9.98
N PRO A 264 3.66 -5.08 -11.20
CA PRO A 264 3.36 -3.68 -11.46
C PRO A 264 1.92 -3.35 -11.07
N TYR A 265 1.74 -2.36 -10.21
CA TYR A 265 0.43 -1.85 -9.83
C TYR A 265 -0.10 -0.91 -10.92
N ASN A 266 -1.36 -1.07 -11.35
CA ASN A 266 -1.93 -0.32 -12.47
C ASN A 266 -2.93 0.75 -12.03
N GLY A 267 -3.49 0.62 -10.82
CA GLY A 267 -4.40 1.58 -10.23
C GLY A 267 -3.72 2.83 -9.65
N ASP A 268 -4.54 3.72 -9.09
CA ASP A 268 -4.07 4.87 -8.32
C ASP A 268 -3.30 4.43 -7.06
N ILE A 269 -2.04 4.85 -6.95
CA ILE A 269 -1.17 4.54 -5.81
C ILE A 269 -1.72 5.07 -4.48
N SER A 270 -2.57 6.10 -4.54
CA SER A 270 -3.28 6.63 -3.38
C SER A 270 -4.28 5.64 -2.78
N ASN A 271 -4.54 4.50 -3.41
CA ASN A 271 -5.36 3.42 -2.87
C ASN A 271 -4.61 2.48 -1.93
N LEU A 272 -3.27 2.53 -1.91
CA LEU A 272 -2.50 1.67 -1.04
C LEU A 272 -2.48 2.21 0.39
N ASN A 273 -2.79 1.36 1.36
CA ASN A 273 -2.70 1.67 2.78
C ASN A 273 -1.23 1.65 3.27
N PRO A 274 -0.71 2.77 3.80
CA PRO A 274 0.63 2.84 4.38
C PRO A 274 0.87 1.83 5.51
N ASN A 275 -0.16 1.52 6.30
CA ASN A 275 -0.01 0.64 7.47
C ASN A 275 0.20 -0.83 7.10
N ASP A 276 -0.06 -1.22 5.84
CA ASP A 276 0.16 -2.57 5.33
C ASP A 276 1.58 -2.78 4.77
N VAL A 277 2.38 -1.72 4.67
CA VAL A 277 3.76 -1.79 4.15
C VAL A 277 4.68 -2.47 5.15
N GLU A 278 5.36 -3.52 4.71
CA GLU A 278 6.44 -4.19 5.46
C GLU A 278 7.80 -3.59 5.14
N SER A 279 8.05 -3.28 3.87
CA SER A 279 9.27 -2.61 3.42
C SER A 279 9.10 -1.97 2.06
N ILE A 280 9.95 -0.98 1.79
CA ILE A 280 10.09 -0.35 0.47
C ILE A 280 11.53 -0.51 0.02
N THR A 281 11.72 -1.09 -1.18
CA THR A 281 13.02 -1.16 -1.82
C THR A 281 13.04 -0.26 -3.05
N VAL A 282 13.95 0.71 -3.09
CA VAL A 282 14.19 1.56 -4.25
C VAL A 282 15.36 0.99 -5.06
N LEU A 283 15.08 0.47 -6.25
CA LEU A 283 16.08 -0.07 -7.18
C LEU A 283 16.59 1.07 -8.07
N LYS A 284 17.85 1.49 -7.82
CA LYS A 284 18.40 2.75 -8.37
C LYS A 284 19.28 2.56 -9.59
N ASP A 285 19.84 1.36 -9.79
CA ASP A 285 20.75 1.07 -10.89
C ASP A 285 20.23 -0.01 -11.86
N ALA A 286 20.98 -0.23 -12.94
CA ALA A 286 20.55 -1.13 -14.00
C ALA A 286 20.64 -2.59 -13.54
N ALA A 287 21.64 -2.99 -12.76
CA ALA A 287 21.73 -4.36 -12.25
C ALA A 287 20.55 -4.73 -11.33
N ALA A 288 20.03 -3.76 -10.58
CA ALA A 288 18.87 -3.94 -9.72
C ALA A 288 17.54 -3.86 -10.49
N SER A 289 17.38 -2.91 -11.40
CA SER A 289 16.09 -2.59 -12.03
C SER A 289 15.85 -3.22 -13.40
N SER A 290 16.90 -3.51 -14.18
CA SER A 290 16.75 -3.95 -15.59
C SER A 290 15.95 -5.24 -15.79
N ILE A 291 15.83 -6.06 -14.75
CA ILE A 291 14.97 -7.26 -14.76
C ILE A 291 13.49 -6.90 -14.99
N TRP A 292 13.07 -5.67 -14.69
CA TRP A 292 11.74 -5.11 -14.95
C TRP A 292 11.56 -4.53 -16.37
N GLY A 293 12.62 -4.54 -17.18
CA GLY A 293 12.54 -4.35 -18.62
C GLY A 293 12.21 -2.93 -19.08
N ALA A 294 11.31 -2.83 -20.06
CA ALA A 294 11.02 -1.61 -20.82
C ALA A 294 10.35 -0.48 -20.03
N LYS A 295 10.10 -0.66 -18.72
CA LYS A 295 9.58 0.39 -17.82
C LYS A 295 10.53 0.71 -16.65
N ALA A 296 11.74 0.15 -16.65
CA ALA A 296 12.68 0.27 -15.54
C ALA A 296 13.67 1.44 -15.66
N GLY A 297 13.64 2.19 -16.78
CA GLY A 297 14.60 3.27 -17.10
C GLY A 297 14.64 4.41 -16.07
N ASN A 298 13.52 4.67 -15.39
CA ASN A 298 13.38 5.71 -14.37
C ASN A 298 13.61 5.20 -12.93
N GLY A 299 14.06 3.94 -12.78
CA GLY A 299 14.10 3.27 -11.49
C GLY A 299 12.82 2.50 -11.19
N VAL A 300 12.88 1.66 -10.15
CA VAL A 300 11.76 0.81 -9.74
C VAL A 300 11.63 0.90 -8.22
N ILE A 301 10.40 1.06 -7.72
CA ILE A 301 10.09 1.04 -6.29
C ILE A 301 9.28 -0.21 -6.01
N VAL A 302 9.81 -1.09 -5.16
CA VAL A 302 9.19 -2.35 -4.77
C VAL A 302 8.63 -2.21 -3.36
N ILE A 303 7.32 -2.24 -3.25
CA ILE A 303 6.57 -2.25 -2.00
C ILE A 303 6.25 -3.69 -1.67
N THR A 304 6.74 -4.16 -0.52
CA THR A 304 6.39 -5.46 0.04
C THR A 304 5.43 -5.22 1.19
N THR A 305 4.31 -5.93 1.19
CA THR A 305 3.33 -5.81 2.26
C THR A 305 3.48 -6.89 3.32
N LYS A 306 2.97 -6.61 4.52
CA LYS A 306 3.06 -7.49 5.69
C LYS A 306 2.46 -8.88 5.41
N LYS A 307 3.16 -9.92 5.87
CA LYS A 307 2.76 -11.33 5.73
C LYS A 307 2.91 -12.06 7.06
N GLY A 308 2.06 -13.05 7.30
CA GLY A 308 2.25 -13.99 8.42
C GLY A 308 3.47 -14.89 8.19
N LYS A 309 4.12 -15.31 9.27
CA LYS A 309 5.22 -16.30 9.22
C LYS A 309 4.74 -17.65 9.74
N TYR A 310 5.30 -18.75 9.22
CA TYR A 310 5.05 -20.09 9.76
C TYR A 310 5.59 -20.21 11.18
N GLY A 311 4.85 -20.89 12.06
CA GLY A 311 5.18 -21.04 13.48
C GLY A 311 5.08 -19.75 14.30
N GLN A 312 4.54 -18.66 13.73
CA GLN A 312 4.40 -17.39 14.43
C GLN A 312 3.16 -17.43 15.34
N PRO A 313 3.29 -17.07 16.63
CA PRO A 313 2.13 -16.93 17.50
C PRO A 313 1.20 -15.84 16.97
N PHE A 314 -0.08 -15.99 17.27
CA PHE A 314 -1.08 -15.00 16.92
C PHE A 314 -0.70 -13.62 17.48
N LYS A 315 -0.69 -12.62 16.61
CA LYS A 315 -0.36 -11.23 16.93
C LYS A 315 -1.43 -10.30 16.35
N ILE A 316 -1.92 -9.40 17.19
CA ILE A 316 -2.78 -8.28 16.77
C ILE A 316 -1.97 -6.99 16.90
N ASP A 317 -2.00 -6.16 15.86
CA ASP A 317 -1.48 -4.80 15.88
C ASP A 317 -2.65 -3.82 15.63
N VAL A 318 -2.76 -2.81 16.50
CA VAL A 318 -3.75 -1.72 16.38
C VAL A 318 -2.99 -0.40 16.21
N THR A 319 -3.36 0.39 15.23
CA THR A 319 -2.80 1.72 14.97
C THR A 319 -3.91 2.74 14.93
N ALA A 320 -3.74 3.85 15.65
CA ALA A 320 -4.64 4.99 15.63
C ALA A 320 -3.81 6.27 15.59
N ASN A 321 -3.89 7.01 14.49
CA ASN A 321 -3.14 8.25 14.29
C ASN A 321 -4.11 9.42 14.06
N THR A 322 -3.77 10.59 14.59
CA THR A 322 -4.44 11.85 14.29
C THR A 322 -3.38 12.91 14.04
N THR A 323 -3.41 13.53 12.86
CA THR A 323 -2.48 14.57 12.44
C THR A 323 -3.24 15.83 12.13
N VAL A 324 -2.80 16.96 12.68
CA VAL A 324 -3.35 18.29 12.37
C VAL A 324 -2.38 19.00 11.45
N THR A 325 -2.88 19.44 10.29
CA THR A 325 -2.08 20.15 9.27
C THR A 325 -2.44 21.63 9.32
N ASP A 326 -1.43 22.50 9.41
CA ASP A 326 -1.67 23.94 9.45
C ASP A 326 -2.00 24.52 8.05
N LYS A 327 -2.45 25.77 8.03
CA LYS A 327 -2.65 26.52 6.78
C LYS A 327 -1.30 26.72 6.06
N PRO A 328 -1.28 26.75 4.72
CA PRO A 328 -0.07 27.05 3.98
C PRO A 328 0.34 28.52 4.18
N ASN A 329 1.64 28.80 4.20
CA ASN A 329 2.15 30.18 4.19
C ASN A 329 2.17 30.72 2.76
N LEU A 330 1.17 31.54 2.41
CA LEU A 330 1.02 32.16 1.09
C LEU A 330 2.04 33.28 0.81
N TYR A 331 2.81 33.71 1.82
CA TYR A 331 3.85 34.75 1.72
C TYR A 331 5.27 34.18 1.62
N SER A 332 5.39 32.86 1.53
CA SER A 332 6.70 32.18 1.42
C SER A 332 7.50 32.55 0.17
N LEU A 333 6.80 32.95 -0.91
CA LEU A 333 7.40 33.49 -2.13
C LEU A 333 7.07 34.98 -2.26
N PRO A 334 8.08 35.84 -2.50
CA PRO A 334 7.83 37.26 -2.72
C PRO A 334 7.14 37.46 -4.07
N ASN A 335 5.94 38.04 -4.03
CA ASN A 335 5.19 38.50 -5.19
C ASN A 335 5.17 40.03 -5.21
N MET A 336 4.92 40.62 -6.38
CA MET A 336 4.67 42.06 -6.52
C MET A 336 3.56 42.48 -5.57
N SER A 337 3.75 43.60 -4.86
CA SER A 337 2.72 44.11 -3.95
C SER A 337 1.51 44.60 -4.73
N SER A 338 0.34 44.63 -4.08
CA SER A 338 -0.88 45.21 -4.66
C SER A 338 -0.67 46.64 -5.13
N SER A 339 0.07 47.46 -4.39
CA SER A 339 0.36 48.85 -4.77
C SER A 339 1.26 48.94 -6.01
N ASP A 340 2.35 48.19 -6.07
CA ASP A 340 3.25 48.21 -7.25
C ASP A 340 2.53 47.68 -8.50
N PHE A 341 1.66 46.66 -8.34
CA PHE A 341 0.86 46.13 -9.44
C PHE A 341 -0.11 47.18 -9.99
N ILE A 342 -0.75 47.94 -9.10
CA ILE A 342 -1.65 49.04 -9.46
C ILE A 342 -0.88 50.15 -10.18
N ASP A 343 0.33 50.49 -9.74
CA ASP A 343 1.17 51.50 -10.41
C ASP A 343 1.51 51.07 -11.85
N VAL A 344 1.80 49.79 -12.06
CA VAL A 344 2.01 49.23 -13.40
C VAL A 344 0.74 49.29 -14.24
N GLU A 345 -0.43 48.98 -13.67
CA GLU A 345 -1.69 49.10 -14.39
C GLU A 345 -2.02 50.54 -14.79
N ASP A 346 -1.82 51.51 -13.89
CA ASP A 346 -2.01 52.93 -14.17
C ASP A 346 -1.06 53.44 -15.26
N MET A 347 0.21 53.01 -15.21
CA MET A 347 1.19 53.28 -16.26
C MET A 347 0.75 52.70 -17.62
N LEU A 348 0.29 51.45 -17.65
CA LEU A 348 -0.18 50.80 -18.88
C LEU A 348 -1.44 51.48 -19.42
N PHE A 349 -2.40 51.82 -18.56
CA PHE A 349 -3.61 52.54 -18.92
C PHE A 349 -3.30 53.92 -19.52
N SER A 350 -2.41 54.67 -18.88
CA SER A 350 -1.94 55.98 -19.36
C SER A 350 -1.25 55.90 -20.73
N ASN A 351 -0.60 54.77 -21.03
CA ASN A 351 0.00 54.48 -22.34
C ASN A 351 -1.00 53.91 -23.37
N GLY A 352 -2.31 53.85 -23.06
CA GLY A 352 -3.36 53.40 -23.96
C GLY A 352 -3.42 51.88 -24.17
N TYR A 353 -2.78 51.09 -23.30
CA TYR A 353 -2.87 49.63 -23.33
C TYR A 353 -4.33 49.18 -23.20
N ARG A 354 -4.79 48.22 -24.03
CA ARG A 354 -6.14 47.60 -24.01
C ARG A 354 -7.35 48.51 -24.27
N PHE A 355 -7.17 49.72 -24.82
CA PHE A 355 -8.33 50.55 -25.22
C PHE A 355 -9.17 49.92 -26.35
N GLY A 356 -8.53 49.14 -27.23
CA GLY A 356 -9.22 48.43 -28.32
C GLY A 356 -10.09 47.25 -27.88
N ASP A 357 -9.88 46.73 -26.66
CA ASP A 357 -10.59 45.55 -26.15
C ASP A 357 -12.09 45.80 -25.95
N THR A 358 -12.51 47.06 -25.80
CA THR A 358 -13.92 47.40 -25.68
C THR A 358 -14.72 47.14 -26.95
N ALA A 359 -14.04 47.05 -28.10
CA ALA A 359 -14.62 46.71 -29.39
C ALA A 359 -14.45 45.22 -29.74
N ASN A 360 -13.82 44.42 -28.87
CA ASN A 360 -13.66 42.99 -29.08
C ASN A 360 -14.99 42.27 -28.85
N ALA A 361 -15.42 41.45 -29.81
CA ALA A 361 -16.67 40.68 -29.74
C ALA A 361 -16.76 39.72 -28.52
N ASN A 362 -15.62 39.34 -27.94
CA ASN A 362 -15.57 38.50 -26.75
C ASN A 362 -15.75 39.28 -25.45
N HIS A 363 -15.72 40.61 -25.48
CA HIS A 363 -15.91 41.49 -24.32
C HIS A 363 -15.13 41.06 -23.07
N SER A 364 -13.85 40.71 -23.25
CA SER A 364 -13.00 40.15 -22.19
C SER A 364 -12.92 41.05 -20.95
N PRO A 365 -12.81 40.48 -19.73
CA PRO A 365 -12.91 41.25 -18.50
C PRO A 365 -11.72 42.20 -18.31
N PHE A 366 -11.99 43.36 -17.70
CA PHE A 366 -10.95 44.24 -17.19
C PHE A 366 -10.66 43.91 -15.72
N SER A 367 -9.44 44.23 -15.28
CA SER A 367 -9.15 44.22 -13.86
C SER A 367 -9.95 45.34 -13.16
N PRO A 368 -10.28 45.20 -11.87
CA PRO A 368 -11.11 46.20 -11.19
C PRO A 368 -10.54 47.63 -11.22
N VAL A 369 -9.22 47.77 -11.14
CA VAL A 369 -8.55 49.09 -11.22
C VAL A 369 -8.61 49.63 -12.65
N TYR A 370 -8.32 48.81 -13.65
CA TYR A 370 -8.39 49.24 -15.04
C TYR A 370 -9.82 49.63 -15.44
N GLU A 371 -10.85 48.90 -14.99
CA GLU A 371 -12.25 49.28 -15.20
C GLU A 371 -12.59 50.60 -14.50
N THR A 372 -12.09 50.83 -13.28
CA THR A 372 -12.25 52.09 -12.54
C THR A 372 -11.64 53.27 -13.32
N LEU A 373 -10.41 53.15 -13.81
CA LEU A 373 -9.74 54.17 -14.63
C LEU A 373 -10.50 54.42 -15.95
N PHE A 374 -11.04 53.36 -16.57
CA PHE A 374 -11.86 53.50 -17.77
C PHE A 374 -13.18 54.23 -17.49
N GLN A 375 -13.86 53.93 -16.38
CA GLN A 375 -15.07 54.62 -15.94
C GLN A 375 -14.80 56.10 -15.65
N GLN A 376 -13.67 56.42 -15.00
CA GLN A 376 -13.24 57.79 -14.75
C GLN A 376 -13.02 58.53 -16.07
N ARG A 377 -12.22 57.96 -16.99
CA ARG A 377 -11.95 58.54 -18.31
C ARG A 377 -13.20 58.75 -19.16
N SER A 378 -14.19 57.87 -19.02
CA SER A 378 -15.47 57.97 -19.74
C SER A 378 -16.50 58.87 -19.04
N GLY A 379 -16.15 59.49 -17.90
CA GLY A 379 -17.02 60.39 -17.15
C GLY A 379 -18.17 59.71 -16.39
N LYS A 380 -18.09 58.38 -16.19
CA LYS A 380 -19.10 57.62 -15.44
C LYS A 380 -18.96 57.73 -13.92
N ILE A 381 -17.76 58.03 -13.44
CA ILE A 381 -17.46 58.24 -12.01
C ILE A 381 -16.59 59.49 -11.85
N THR A 382 -16.60 60.09 -10.66
CA THR A 382 -15.76 61.27 -10.37
C THR A 382 -14.32 60.88 -10.08
N ASP A 383 -13.38 61.82 -10.20
CA ASP A 383 -11.97 61.61 -9.84
C ASP A 383 -11.82 61.18 -8.37
N ALA A 384 -12.66 61.74 -7.48
CA ALA A 384 -12.66 61.40 -6.06
C ALA A 384 -13.14 59.96 -5.82
N ASP A 385 -14.17 59.51 -6.55
CA ASP A 385 -14.67 58.14 -6.45
C ASP A 385 -13.64 57.14 -6.99
N ALA A 386 -13.01 57.45 -8.13
CA ALA A 386 -11.97 56.61 -8.73
C ALA A 386 -10.77 56.45 -7.79
N LEU A 387 -10.28 57.56 -7.22
CA LEU A 387 -9.18 57.55 -6.25
C LEU A 387 -9.54 56.72 -5.01
N SER A 388 -10.74 56.90 -4.47
CA SER A 388 -11.22 56.15 -3.30
C SER A 388 -11.25 54.63 -3.54
N ARG A 389 -11.75 54.19 -4.70
CA ARG A 389 -11.77 52.77 -5.10
C ARG A 389 -10.36 52.20 -5.26
N ILE A 390 -9.47 52.92 -5.95
CA ILE A 390 -8.08 52.48 -6.17
C ILE A 390 -7.32 52.40 -4.84
N ASP A 391 -7.50 53.38 -3.94
CA ASP A 391 -6.88 53.39 -2.61
C ASP A 391 -7.38 52.24 -1.72
N ALA A 392 -8.63 51.80 -1.91
CA ALA A 392 -9.15 50.60 -1.24
C ALA A 392 -8.42 49.34 -1.74
N TYR A 393 -8.24 49.18 -3.05
CA TYR A 393 -7.49 48.06 -3.63
C TYR A 393 -6.02 48.04 -3.21
N ARG A 394 -5.36 49.20 -3.12
CA ARG A 394 -3.95 49.31 -2.69
C ARG A 394 -3.68 48.71 -1.30
N LYS A 395 -4.68 48.72 -0.42
CA LYS A 395 -4.59 48.24 0.96
C LYS A 395 -4.92 46.76 1.12
N HIS A 396 -5.28 46.07 0.04
CA HIS A 396 -5.75 44.70 0.07
C HIS A 396 -4.79 43.74 -0.61
N ASP A 397 -4.61 42.54 -0.04
CA ASP A 397 -3.94 41.42 -0.69
C ASP A 397 -4.87 40.23 -0.70
N VAL A 398 -5.17 39.69 -1.88
CA VAL A 398 -6.08 38.58 -2.07
C VAL A 398 -5.64 37.33 -1.31
N ARG A 399 -4.34 37.20 -0.98
CA ARG A 399 -3.84 36.10 -0.14
C ARG A 399 -4.47 36.10 1.25
N ASP A 400 -4.76 37.27 1.80
CA ASP A 400 -5.44 37.39 3.10
C ASP A 400 -6.87 36.86 3.02
N ASP A 401 -7.58 37.13 1.91
CA ASP A 401 -8.91 36.55 1.66
C ASP A 401 -8.84 35.03 1.53
N PHE A 402 -7.85 34.50 0.81
CA PHE A 402 -7.64 33.06 0.73
C PHE A 402 -7.38 32.43 2.10
N GLU A 403 -6.48 33.03 2.88
CA GLU A 403 -6.14 32.54 4.21
C GLU A 403 -7.35 32.59 5.17
N ARG A 404 -8.18 33.62 5.05
CA ARG A 404 -9.34 33.85 5.93
C ARG A 404 -10.54 32.98 5.58
N TYR A 405 -10.94 32.93 4.31
CA TYR A 405 -12.21 32.34 3.90
C TYR A 405 -12.07 30.90 3.37
N PHE A 406 -11.02 30.63 2.59
CA PHE A 406 -10.84 29.32 1.96
C PHE A 406 -10.05 28.36 2.86
N TYR A 407 -8.88 28.77 3.38
CA TYR A 407 -8.01 27.88 4.15
C TYR A 407 -8.45 27.69 5.62
N ARG A 408 -8.43 26.44 6.08
CA ARG A 408 -8.63 26.00 7.47
C ARG A 408 -7.53 25.02 7.86
N LYS A 409 -7.41 24.70 9.15
CA LYS A 409 -6.54 23.60 9.57
C LYS A 409 -7.13 22.27 9.09
N GLY A 410 -6.30 21.44 8.48
CA GLY A 410 -6.65 20.09 8.06
C GLY A 410 -6.53 19.09 9.21
N THR A 411 -7.25 17.99 9.13
CA THR A 411 -7.19 16.88 10.09
C THR A 411 -7.18 15.55 9.37
N ASN A 412 -6.15 14.74 9.61
CA ASN A 412 -6.00 13.40 9.05
C ASN A 412 -6.13 12.37 10.17
N GLN A 413 -7.06 11.44 10.03
CA GLN A 413 -7.34 10.38 11.00
C GLN A 413 -7.15 9.03 10.31
N GLN A 414 -6.39 8.14 10.94
CA GLN A 414 -6.11 6.81 10.40
C GLN A 414 -6.29 5.77 11.48
N TYR A 415 -7.05 4.73 11.17
CA TYR A 415 -7.28 3.60 12.05
C TYR A 415 -6.93 2.33 11.27
N ALA A 416 -6.04 1.50 11.81
CA ALA A 416 -5.68 0.23 11.20
C ALA A 416 -5.66 -0.87 12.26
N LEU A 417 -6.18 -2.03 11.88
CA LEU A 417 -6.17 -3.26 12.66
C LEU A 417 -5.54 -4.33 11.78
N SER A 418 -4.55 -5.05 12.29
CA SER A 418 -4.01 -6.22 11.61
C SER A 418 -3.85 -7.40 12.56
N ALA A 419 -4.08 -8.60 12.04
CA ALA A 419 -4.00 -9.86 12.74
C ALA A 419 -3.16 -10.82 11.89
N ASN A 420 -2.06 -11.31 12.45
CA ASN A 420 -1.11 -12.18 11.78
C ASN A 420 -0.82 -13.39 12.64
N GLY A 421 -0.62 -14.56 12.03
CA GLY A 421 -0.23 -15.77 12.74
C GLY A 421 0.04 -16.92 11.77
N GLY A 422 0.62 -18.00 12.28
CA GLY A 422 0.81 -19.19 11.47
C GLY A 422 1.21 -20.42 12.27
N GLY A 423 0.61 -21.56 11.93
CA GLY A 423 1.11 -22.87 12.32
C GLY A 423 2.22 -23.36 11.38
N ASP A 424 2.45 -24.68 11.35
CA ASP A 424 3.51 -25.28 10.54
C ASP A 424 3.18 -25.32 9.04
N VAL A 425 1.90 -25.46 8.71
CA VAL A 425 1.41 -25.70 7.34
C VAL A 425 0.55 -24.57 6.79
N HIS A 426 0.13 -23.62 7.64
CA HIS A 426 -0.68 -22.47 7.22
C HIS A 426 -0.24 -21.24 7.99
N ASN A 427 -0.02 -20.14 7.26
CA ASN A 427 0.09 -18.81 7.83
C ASN A 427 -0.92 -17.87 7.19
N TYR A 428 -1.28 -16.83 7.91
CA TYR A 428 -2.24 -15.83 7.48
C TYR A 428 -1.84 -14.43 7.96
N ALA A 429 -2.25 -13.45 7.17
CA ALA A 429 -2.29 -12.04 7.51
C ALA A 429 -3.67 -11.51 7.11
N LEU A 430 -4.31 -10.77 8.02
CA LEU A 430 -5.55 -10.05 7.79
C LEU A 430 -5.35 -8.63 8.28
N SER A 431 -5.68 -7.63 7.46
CA SER A 431 -5.69 -6.25 7.89
C SER A 431 -6.93 -5.53 7.38
N GLY A 432 -7.36 -4.55 8.16
CA GLY A 432 -8.42 -3.62 7.82
C GLY A 432 -8.00 -2.22 8.25
N SER A 433 -8.27 -1.22 7.42
CA SER A 433 -8.02 0.18 7.76
C SER A 433 -9.15 1.08 7.32
N TYR A 434 -9.29 2.19 8.04
CA TYR A 434 -10.17 3.29 7.70
C TYR A 434 -9.44 4.61 7.92
N ASP A 435 -9.31 5.38 6.86
CA ASP A 435 -8.72 6.70 6.87
C ASP A 435 -9.79 7.74 6.56
N ARG A 436 -9.79 8.83 7.34
CA ARG A 436 -10.61 10.02 7.13
C ARG A 436 -9.70 11.23 7.16
N ASN A 437 -9.40 11.77 5.99
CA ASN A 437 -8.50 12.90 5.81
C ASN A 437 -9.30 14.10 5.32
N VAL A 438 -9.15 15.23 6.03
CA VAL A 438 -9.74 16.52 5.65
C VAL A 438 -8.58 17.48 5.48
N ASP A 439 -8.36 17.96 4.26
CA ASP A 439 -7.23 18.85 3.96
C ASP A 439 -7.48 20.30 4.46
N ASN A 440 -6.52 21.18 4.21
CA ASN A 440 -6.60 22.59 4.60
C ASN A 440 -7.59 23.41 3.75
N LEU A 441 -8.14 22.86 2.67
CA LEU A 441 -9.23 23.43 1.88
C LEU A 441 -10.57 22.78 2.22
N HIS A 442 -10.60 21.89 3.21
CA HIS A 442 -11.77 21.11 3.60
C HIS A 442 -12.24 20.10 2.54
N GLY A 443 -11.37 19.73 1.60
CA GLY A 443 -11.54 18.55 0.77
C GLY A 443 -11.42 17.30 1.62
N MET A 444 -12.21 16.28 1.30
CA MET A 444 -12.31 15.06 2.12
C MET A 444 -11.90 13.83 1.34
N LEU A 445 -11.02 13.01 1.91
CA LEU A 445 -10.71 11.67 1.45
C LEU A 445 -11.10 10.67 2.53
N ASN A 446 -12.06 9.80 2.23
CA ASN A 446 -12.38 8.62 3.03
C ASN A 446 -11.84 7.39 2.30
N ARG A 447 -11.11 6.52 3.00
CA ARG A 447 -10.57 5.29 2.41
C ARG A 447 -10.75 4.12 3.37
N ALA A 448 -11.38 3.06 2.90
CA ALA A 448 -11.49 1.79 3.60
C ALA A 448 -10.71 0.72 2.83
N THR A 449 -9.84 0.00 3.50
CA THR A 449 -9.04 -1.07 2.90
C THR A 449 -9.21 -2.35 3.70
N ILE A 450 -9.38 -3.48 3.02
CA ILE A 450 -9.39 -4.82 3.61
C ILE A 450 -8.43 -5.67 2.82
N LYS A 451 -7.46 -6.28 3.51
CA LYS A 451 -6.47 -7.15 2.91
C LYS A 451 -6.37 -8.46 3.64
N THR A 452 -6.30 -9.56 2.90
CA THR A 452 -5.97 -10.88 3.43
C THR A 452 -4.92 -11.57 2.57
N LEU A 453 -3.99 -12.25 3.22
CA LEU A 453 -2.98 -13.07 2.59
C LEU A 453 -2.87 -14.39 3.34
N ASN A 454 -2.99 -15.49 2.64
CA ASN A 454 -2.94 -16.83 3.21
C ASN A 454 -1.91 -17.66 2.46
N SER A 455 -0.97 -18.27 3.18
CA SER A 455 0.01 -19.19 2.59
C SER A 455 -0.12 -20.58 3.20
N PHE A 456 -0.32 -21.58 2.35
CA PHE A 456 -0.50 -22.97 2.70
C PHE A 456 0.67 -23.81 2.19
N LYS A 457 1.05 -24.84 2.95
CA LYS A 457 1.96 -25.90 2.54
C LYS A 457 1.23 -27.24 2.56
N PRO A 458 0.42 -27.57 1.53
CA PRO A 458 -0.26 -28.85 1.46
C PRO A 458 0.70 -30.05 1.46
N SER A 459 1.95 -29.85 1.02
CA SER A 459 3.04 -30.81 1.10
C SER A 459 4.36 -30.09 1.34
N ARG A 460 5.45 -30.83 1.58
CA ARG A 460 6.80 -30.24 1.75
C ARG A 460 7.33 -29.61 0.46
N GLN A 461 6.84 -30.05 -0.70
CA GLN A 461 7.26 -29.56 -2.00
C GLN A 461 6.38 -28.40 -2.50
N LEU A 462 5.12 -28.30 -2.08
CA LEU A 462 4.18 -27.32 -2.61
C LEU A 462 3.82 -26.24 -1.59
N GLU A 463 3.98 -24.99 -1.98
CA GLU A 463 3.52 -23.80 -1.26
C GLU A 463 2.54 -23.03 -2.14
N VAL A 464 1.39 -22.67 -1.58
CA VAL A 464 0.29 -21.96 -2.25
C VAL A 464 0.01 -20.68 -1.48
N LEU A 465 0.09 -19.53 -2.12
CA LEU A 465 -0.26 -18.24 -1.56
C LEU A 465 -1.47 -17.68 -2.29
N ILE A 466 -2.47 -17.27 -1.53
CA ILE A 466 -3.69 -16.61 -2.00
C ILE A 466 -3.78 -15.26 -1.30
N GLY A 467 -3.90 -14.19 -2.06
CA GLY A 467 -4.07 -12.84 -1.55
C GLY A 467 -5.29 -12.16 -2.14
N LEU A 468 -6.00 -11.40 -1.33
CA LEU A 468 -7.08 -10.52 -1.77
C LEU A 468 -6.91 -9.17 -1.07
N ASN A 469 -6.95 -8.10 -1.85
CA ASN A 469 -6.97 -6.72 -1.37
C ASN A 469 -8.19 -6.04 -1.98
N TYR A 470 -8.99 -5.40 -1.15
CA TYR A 470 -10.10 -4.55 -1.56
C TYR A 470 -9.90 -3.17 -0.96
N ASN A 471 -9.99 -2.15 -1.80
CA ASN A 471 -9.94 -0.76 -1.40
C ASN A 471 -11.16 -0.02 -1.94
N HIS A 472 -11.81 0.74 -1.08
CA HIS A 472 -12.85 1.68 -1.44
C HIS A 472 -12.41 3.08 -1.00
N SER A 473 -12.40 4.04 -1.91
CA SER A 473 -12.08 5.43 -1.59
C SER A 473 -13.08 6.40 -2.18
N GLU A 474 -13.42 7.41 -1.41
CA GLU A 474 -14.27 8.53 -1.81
C GLU A 474 -13.50 9.83 -1.58
N ASN A 475 -13.32 10.62 -2.64
CA ASN A 475 -12.69 11.93 -2.60
C ASN A 475 -13.72 13.00 -2.96
N LYS A 476 -13.92 13.96 -2.06
CA LYS A 476 -14.81 15.12 -2.24
C LYS A 476 -13.98 16.39 -2.38
N GLN A 477 -14.33 17.20 -3.37
CA GLN A 477 -13.70 18.48 -3.59
C GLN A 477 -13.78 19.38 -2.35
N GLY A 478 -12.68 20.07 -2.08
CA GLY A 478 -12.61 21.15 -1.10
C GLY A 478 -12.87 22.51 -1.72
N ARG A 479 -12.51 23.55 -0.96
CA ARG A 479 -12.57 24.93 -1.41
C ARG A 479 -11.53 25.25 -2.48
N PRO A 480 -11.73 26.32 -3.27
CA PRO A 480 -10.73 26.83 -4.20
C PRO A 480 -9.39 27.13 -3.51
N ALA A 481 -8.29 26.69 -4.13
CA ALA A 481 -6.94 26.95 -3.66
C ALA A 481 -6.44 28.30 -4.18
N TYR A 482 -5.43 28.89 -3.52
CA TYR A 482 -4.74 30.07 -4.06
C TYR A 482 -4.21 29.79 -5.47
N GLY A 483 -4.56 30.65 -6.43
CA GLY A 483 -4.20 30.52 -7.84
C GLY A 483 -5.10 29.61 -8.69
N SER A 484 -6.10 28.94 -8.10
CA SER A 484 -7.07 28.13 -8.87
C SER A 484 -8.20 28.97 -9.47
N ILE A 485 -8.45 30.15 -8.92
CA ILE A 485 -9.45 31.11 -9.43
C ILE A 485 -8.77 31.96 -10.50
N THR A 486 -9.24 31.82 -11.73
CA THR A 486 -8.73 32.54 -12.91
C THR A 486 -9.85 33.25 -13.65
N THR A 487 -9.49 34.22 -14.48
CA THR A 487 -10.34 34.86 -15.49
C THR A 487 -9.92 34.38 -16.88
N THR A 488 -10.69 34.72 -17.93
CA THR A 488 -10.28 34.45 -19.32
C THR A 488 -8.93 35.09 -19.69
N ASN A 489 -8.52 36.14 -18.97
CA ASN A 489 -7.23 36.83 -19.17
C ASN A 489 -6.09 36.28 -18.30
N GLY A 490 -6.32 35.22 -17.53
CA GLY A 490 -5.31 34.58 -16.69
C GLY A 490 -5.58 34.72 -15.19
N GLN A 491 -4.52 34.91 -14.40
CA GLN A 491 -4.61 35.01 -12.94
C GLN A 491 -5.33 36.30 -12.51
N ILE A 492 -6.05 36.23 -11.39
CA ILE A 492 -6.71 37.40 -10.81
C ILE A 492 -5.66 38.40 -10.27
N PRO A 493 -5.93 39.72 -10.31
CA PRO A 493 -5.05 40.73 -9.72
C PRO A 493 -4.80 40.48 -8.22
N PRO A 494 -3.60 40.80 -7.70
CA PRO A 494 -3.24 40.55 -6.30
C PRO A 494 -4.08 41.33 -5.28
N TYR A 495 -4.73 42.41 -5.69
CA TYR A 495 -5.60 43.25 -4.85
C TYR A 495 -7.08 42.84 -4.91
N THR A 496 -7.41 41.74 -5.57
CA THR A 496 -8.81 41.30 -5.75
C THR A 496 -9.47 41.04 -4.39
N MET A 497 -10.66 41.61 -4.18
CA MET A 497 -11.45 41.44 -2.95
C MET A 497 -12.56 40.43 -3.18
N PHE A 498 -12.69 39.44 -2.28
CA PHE A 498 -13.77 38.45 -2.33
C PHE A 498 -14.91 38.73 -1.34
N ALA A 499 -14.68 39.63 -0.39
CA ALA A 499 -15.70 40.08 0.54
C ALA A 499 -15.60 41.59 0.80
N ASP A 500 -16.73 42.21 1.15
CA ASP A 500 -16.76 43.57 1.69
C ASP A 500 -16.30 43.63 3.16
N ASP A 501 -16.23 44.83 3.73
CA ASP A 501 -15.85 45.06 5.14
C ASP A 501 -16.76 44.33 6.15
N LYS A 502 -17.99 43.97 5.74
CA LYS A 502 -18.97 43.24 6.56
C LYS A 502 -18.89 41.72 6.35
N GLY A 503 -18.06 41.25 5.41
CA GLY A 503 -17.90 39.84 5.06
C GLY A 503 -18.90 39.31 4.03
N ASN A 504 -19.67 40.18 3.36
CA ASN A 504 -20.57 39.77 2.28
C ASN A 504 -19.76 39.45 1.02
N ALA A 505 -20.15 38.41 0.29
CA ALA A 505 -19.44 37.98 -0.92
C ALA A 505 -19.48 39.06 -2.01
N LEU A 506 -18.32 39.39 -2.57
CA LEU A 506 -18.18 40.30 -3.71
C LEU A 506 -18.03 39.52 -5.03
N PRO A 507 -18.62 40.01 -6.12
CA PRO A 507 -18.45 39.40 -7.43
C PRO A 507 -17.08 39.74 -8.02
N ILE A 508 -16.59 38.86 -8.89
CA ILE A 508 -15.51 39.15 -9.82
C ILE A 508 -15.94 38.86 -11.26
N TYR A 509 -15.37 39.60 -12.19
CA TYR A 509 -15.68 39.50 -13.62
C TYR A 509 -14.80 38.43 -14.28
N LYS A 510 -15.31 37.20 -14.33
CA LYS A 510 -14.54 36.01 -14.73
C LYS A 510 -14.36 35.88 -16.24
N ASP A 511 -15.46 35.88 -16.99
CA ASP A 511 -15.44 35.63 -18.44
C ASP A 511 -15.71 36.87 -19.30
N TYR A 512 -16.45 37.84 -18.75
CA TYR A 512 -16.92 39.01 -19.49
C TYR A 512 -16.77 40.28 -18.66
N ARG A 513 -16.64 41.42 -19.35
CA ARG A 513 -16.53 42.75 -18.75
C ARG A 513 -17.82 43.17 -18.06
N GLU A 514 -17.69 43.75 -16.86
CA GLU A 514 -18.76 44.33 -16.03
C GLU A 514 -19.76 45.16 -16.83
N GLY A 515 -19.29 46.26 -17.43
CA GLY A 515 -20.18 47.21 -18.11
C GLY A 515 -20.90 46.65 -19.34
N TYR A 516 -20.54 45.45 -19.81
CA TYR A 516 -21.23 44.76 -20.90
C TYR A 516 -22.37 43.88 -20.37
N ILE A 517 -22.06 42.97 -19.44
CA ILE A 517 -23.03 41.97 -18.94
C ILE A 517 -24.22 42.60 -18.21
N ASP A 518 -24.02 43.74 -17.54
CA ASP A 518 -25.09 44.47 -16.86
C ASP A 518 -26.15 45.03 -17.82
N THR A 519 -25.80 45.23 -19.09
CA THR A 519 -26.67 45.84 -20.09
C THR A 519 -27.20 44.85 -21.13
N LEU A 520 -26.49 43.74 -21.38
CA LEU A 520 -26.82 42.80 -22.47
C LEU A 520 -28.24 42.23 -22.37
N GLY A 521 -28.65 41.84 -21.16
CA GLY A 521 -29.90 41.09 -20.97
C GLY A 521 -31.13 41.94 -20.71
N ASN A 522 -31.02 43.26 -20.51
CA ASN A 522 -32.10 44.12 -20.00
C ASN A 522 -32.86 43.50 -18.79
N GLY A 523 -32.16 42.78 -17.91
CA GLY A 523 -32.74 42.08 -16.75
C GLY A 523 -33.41 40.73 -17.03
N LEU A 524 -33.39 40.22 -18.26
CA LEU A 524 -34.00 38.93 -18.63
C LEU A 524 -33.08 37.72 -18.36
N LEU A 525 -31.76 37.95 -18.37
CA LEU A 525 -30.75 36.92 -18.14
C LEU A 525 -30.55 36.64 -16.64
N GLN A 526 -29.98 35.48 -16.33
CA GLN A 526 -29.59 35.16 -14.96
C GLN A 526 -28.38 36.01 -14.52
N ASP A 527 -28.16 36.12 -13.21
CA ASP A 527 -26.98 36.79 -12.66
C ASP A 527 -25.70 36.20 -13.26
N TRP A 528 -24.93 37.03 -13.98
CA TRP A 528 -23.71 36.59 -14.66
C TRP A 528 -22.44 36.88 -13.87
N HIS A 529 -22.58 37.25 -12.60
CA HIS A 529 -21.44 37.45 -11.71
C HIS A 529 -20.91 36.12 -11.16
N TYR A 530 -19.59 36.03 -11.02
CA TYR A 530 -18.92 34.93 -10.33
C TYR A 530 -18.57 35.36 -8.90
N TYR A 531 -19.06 34.64 -7.90
CA TYR A 531 -18.81 34.95 -6.49
C TYR A 531 -17.95 33.85 -5.85
N PRO A 532 -16.62 34.04 -5.75
CA PRO A 532 -15.70 32.99 -5.32
C PRO A 532 -16.06 32.34 -3.97
N LEU A 533 -16.60 33.11 -3.02
CA LEU A 533 -16.91 32.63 -1.67
C LEU A 533 -18.13 31.70 -1.59
N VAL A 534 -18.98 31.68 -2.61
CA VAL A 534 -20.22 30.88 -2.63
C VAL A 534 -20.26 29.89 -3.78
N ASP A 535 -19.63 30.20 -4.92
CA ASP A 535 -19.79 29.40 -6.13
C ASP A 535 -19.32 27.95 -5.99
N TYR A 536 -18.25 27.74 -5.21
CA TYR A 536 -17.75 26.39 -4.92
C TYR A 536 -18.76 25.53 -4.14
N GLN A 537 -19.72 26.15 -3.43
CA GLN A 537 -20.77 25.44 -2.68
C GLN A 537 -21.87 24.94 -3.62
N TYR A 538 -21.97 25.52 -4.82
CA TYR A 538 -22.92 25.15 -5.86
C TYR A 538 -22.34 24.11 -6.84
N THR A 539 -21.09 23.69 -6.66
CA THR A 539 -20.45 22.66 -7.48
C THR A 539 -19.99 21.51 -6.59
N HIS A 540 -20.56 20.33 -6.78
CA HIS A 540 -20.24 19.15 -5.98
C HIS A 540 -19.50 18.13 -6.83
N ILE A 541 -18.19 18.00 -6.61
CA ILE A 541 -17.35 16.97 -7.25
C ILE A 541 -17.05 15.85 -6.26
N ILE A 542 -17.45 14.63 -6.62
CA ILE A 542 -17.21 13.40 -5.87
C ILE A 542 -16.57 12.37 -6.79
N ASN A 543 -15.42 11.85 -6.40
CA ASN A 543 -14.75 10.74 -7.07
C ASN A 543 -14.77 9.51 -6.17
N THR A 544 -15.35 8.42 -6.65
CA THR A 544 -15.41 7.14 -5.92
C THR A 544 -14.62 6.09 -6.69
N THR A 545 -13.75 5.36 -6.00
CA THR A 545 -12.92 4.32 -6.59
C THR A 545 -13.00 3.03 -5.77
N ASP A 546 -13.37 1.95 -6.44
CA ASP A 546 -13.28 0.58 -5.94
C ASP A 546 -12.12 -0.13 -6.65
N ASP A 547 -11.20 -0.71 -5.88
CA ASP A 547 -10.07 -1.48 -6.40
C ASP A 547 -9.99 -2.86 -5.75
N ILE A 548 -9.95 -3.90 -6.58
CA ILE A 548 -9.81 -5.30 -6.15
C ILE A 548 -8.56 -5.87 -6.77
N VAL A 549 -7.63 -6.35 -5.94
CA VAL A 549 -6.43 -7.07 -6.36
C VAL A 549 -6.45 -8.47 -5.77
N ALA A 550 -6.49 -9.48 -6.62
CA ALA A 550 -6.40 -10.89 -6.26
C ALA A 550 -5.07 -11.47 -6.74
N ASN A 551 -4.34 -12.14 -5.85
CA ASN A 551 -3.05 -12.75 -6.10
C ASN A 551 -3.11 -14.26 -5.87
N LEU A 552 -2.55 -15.04 -6.79
CA LEU A 552 -2.30 -16.47 -6.63
C LEU A 552 -0.83 -16.74 -6.94
N ALA A 553 -0.12 -17.38 -6.01
CA ALA A 553 1.24 -17.85 -6.26
C ALA A 553 1.37 -19.32 -5.87
N LEU A 554 1.91 -20.12 -6.77
CA LEU A 554 2.21 -21.53 -6.59
C LEU A 554 3.72 -21.70 -6.68
N LYS A 555 4.33 -22.29 -5.66
CA LYS A 555 5.75 -22.63 -5.63
C LYS A 555 5.91 -24.13 -5.41
N TYR A 556 6.50 -24.80 -6.38
CA TYR A 556 6.79 -26.22 -6.32
C TYR A 556 8.30 -26.46 -6.28
N THR A 557 8.77 -27.03 -5.18
CA THR A 557 10.18 -27.38 -4.95
C THR A 557 10.44 -28.76 -5.53
N VAL A 558 10.98 -28.79 -6.75
CA VAL A 558 11.30 -30.02 -7.50
C VAL A 558 12.45 -30.77 -6.84
N TYR A 559 13.47 -30.02 -6.42
CA TYR A 559 14.64 -30.49 -5.70
C TYR A 559 15.06 -29.40 -4.71
N LYS A 560 15.87 -29.73 -3.68
CA LYS A 560 16.24 -28.76 -2.61
C LYS A 560 16.76 -27.41 -3.13
N ASP A 561 17.42 -27.43 -4.28
CA ASP A 561 18.04 -26.26 -4.90
C ASP A 561 17.21 -25.73 -6.09
N LEU A 562 16.15 -26.41 -6.52
CA LEU A 562 15.37 -26.09 -7.72
C LEU A 562 13.88 -25.96 -7.41
N SER A 563 13.31 -24.79 -7.71
CA SER A 563 11.87 -24.54 -7.59
C SER A 563 11.27 -23.96 -8.86
N LEU A 564 10.05 -24.38 -9.17
CA LEU A 564 9.18 -23.78 -10.19
C LEU A 564 8.16 -22.90 -9.49
N GLN A 565 7.95 -21.69 -10.00
CA GLN A 565 6.97 -20.74 -9.49
C GLN A 565 6.02 -20.31 -10.60
N SER A 566 4.73 -20.28 -10.30
CA SER A 566 3.68 -19.71 -11.13
C SER A 566 2.97 -18.64 -10.31
N LEU A 567 2.91 -17.42 -10.82
CA LEU A 567 2.25 -16.28 -10.19
C LEU A 567 1.20 -15.73 -11.13
N TYR A 568 0.04 -15.40 -10.60
CA TYR A 568 -1.06 -14.77 -11.31
C TYR A 568 -1.65 -13.64 -10.46
N GLN A 569 -1.88 -12.49 -11.07
CA GLN A 569 -2.58 -11.37 -10.48
C GLN A 569 -3.73 -10.93 -11.37
N TYR A 570 -4.88 -10.73 -10.74
CA TYR A 570 -6.05 -10.09 -11.32
C TYR A 570 -6.30 -8.78 -10.57
N GLU A 571 -6.44 -7.69 -11.31
CA GLU A 571 -6.74 -6.36 -10.76
C GLU A 571 -7.92 -5.77 -11.53
N LYS A 572 -8.91 -5.28 -10.78
CA LYS A 572 -10.07 -4.57 -11.31
C LYS A 572 -10.27 -3.31 -10.50
N GLN A 573 -10.10 -2.17 -11.16
CA GLN A 573 -10.41 -0.86 -10.60
C GLN A 573 -11.59 -0.25 -11.34
N SER A 574 -12.55 0.28 -10.61
CA SER A 574 -13.69 1.04 -11.13
C SER A 574 -13.69 2.40 -10.46
N SER A 575 -13.56 3.46 -11.23
CA SER A 575 -13.61 4.84 -10.75
C SER A 575 -14.79 5.56 -11.37
N GLU A 576 -15.54 6.28 -10.55
CA GLU A 576 -16.65 7.12 -10.95
C GLU A 576 -16.39 8.56 -10.51
N ALA A 577 -16.43 9.49 -11.45
CA ALA A 577 -16.43 10.93 -11.18
C ALA A 577 -17.85 11.47 -11.39
N LYS A 578 -18.47 11.98 -10.33
CA LYS A 578 -19.76 12.71 -10.36
C LYS A 578 -19.48 14.19 -10.12
N THR A 579 -19.86 15.04 -11.07
CA THR A 579 -19.89 16.50 -10.86
C THR A 579 -21.31 16.99 -11.02
N LEU A 580 -21.88 17.54 -9.95
CA LEU A 580 -23.19 18.17 -9.96
C LEU A 580 -23.01 19.69 -9.88
N TYR A 581 -23.39 20.38 -10.93
CA TYR A 581 -23.47 21.84 -10.96
C TYR A 581 -24.91 22.25 -10.63
N ASP A 582 -25.09 22.93 -9.50
CA ASP A 582 -26.37 23.50 -9.11
C ASP A 582 -26.78 24.61 -10.09
N GLU A 583 -28.08 24.89 -10.18
CA GLU A 583 -28.61 25.98 -11.03
C GLU A 583 -28.01 27.35 -10.65
N ASN A 584 -27.63 27.52 -9.38
CA ASN A 584 -26.97 28.71 -8.86
C ASN A 584 -25.44 28.65 -8.96
N SER A 585 -24.86 27.69 -9.68
CA SER A 585 -23.45 27.76 -10.03
C SER A 585 -23.25 28.73 -11.19
N TYR A 586 -22.14 29.46 -11.16
CA TYR A 586 -21.72 30.31 -12.28
C TYR A 586 -21.61 29.52 -13.57
N TYR A 587 -21.15 28.28 -13.50
CA TYR A 587 -21.06 27.39 -14.66
C TYR A 587 -22.41 27.21 -15.35
N VAL A 588 -23.47 26.88 -14.61
CA VAL A 588 -24.82 26.70 -15.17
C VAL A 588 -25.38 28.03 -15.66
N ARG A 589 -25.30 29.09 -14.85
CA ARG A 589 -25.78 30.42 -15.26
C ARG A 589 -25.08 30.92 -16.53
N ASN A 590 -23.77 30.76 -16.61
CA ASN A 590 -22.96 31.15 -17.76
C ASN A 590 -23.37 30.37 -19.01
N LEU A 591 -23.54 29.05 -18.90
CA LEU A 591 -23.94 28.23 -20.03
C LEU A 591 -25.36 28.56 -20.50
N VAL A 592 -26.32 28.69 -19.59
CA VAL A 592 -27.71 29.05 -19.92
C VAL A 592 -27.78 30.43 -20.56
N ASN A 593 -27.10 31.43 -19.99
CA ASN A 593 -27.05 32.79 -20.55
C ASN A 593 -26.39 32.79 -21.94
N SER A 594 -25.25 32.12 -22.08
CA SER A 594 -24.49 32.05 -23.35
C SER A 594 -25.31 31.52 -24.52
N PHE A 595 -26.19 30.55 -24.27
CA PHE A 595 -27.06 29.94 -25.29
C PHE A 595 -28.47 30.54 -25.36
N SER A 596 -28.77 31.57 -24.56
CA SER A 596 -30.07 32.24 -24.58
C SER A 596 -30.23 33.13 -25.82
N GLN A 597 -31.45 33.19 -26.35
CA GLN A 597 -31.80 34.03 -27.51
C GLN A 597 -32.82 35.08 -27.09
N ILE A 598 -32.48 36.35 -27.23
CA ILE A 598 -33.37 37.48 -26.93
C ILE A 598 -33.82 38.11 -28.25
N ASP A 599 -35.13 38.18 -28.47
CA ASP A 599 -35.69 39.03 -29.50
C ASP A 599 -35.91 40.43 -28.92
N TYR A 600 -35.02 41.37 -29.25
CA TYR A 600 -35.07 42.74 -28.76
C TYR A 600 -36.28 43.53 -29.27
N ASN A 601 -36.96 43.09 -30.33
CA ASN A 601 -38.16 43.76 -30.84
C ASN A 601 -39.40 43.40 -30.02
N THR A 602 -39.48 42.15 -29.54
CA THR A 602 -40.61 41.63 -28.77
C THR A 602 -40.36 41.52 -27.27
N GLY A 603 -39.10 41.63 -26.84
CA GLY A 603 -38.67 41.43 -25.46
C GLY A 603 -38.76 39.97 -25.01
N THR A 604 -38.90 39.02 -25.92
CA THR A 604 -39.05 37.60 -25.58
C THR A 604 -37.70 36.91 -25.44
N LEU A 605 -37.52 36.17 -24.34
CA LEU A 605 -36.34 35.36 -24.06
C LEU A 605 -36.64 33.88 -24.31
N LYS A 606 -35.87 33.26 -25.20
CA LYS A 606 -35.88 31.80 -25.42
C LYS A 606 -34.61 31.18 -24.85
N ARG A 607 -34.76 30.31 -23.86
CA ARG A 607 -33.66 29.52 -23.29
C ARG A 607 -33.50 28.22 -24.07
N ILE A 608 -32.38 28.05 -24.76
CA ILE A 608 -32.07 26.82 -25.48
C ILE A 608 -31.58 25.73 -24.52
N VAL A 609 -30.73 26.11 -23.57
CA VAL A 609 -30.37 25.26 -22.42
C VAL A 609 -31.41 25.49 -21.31
N PRO A 610 -32.10 24.43 -20.82
CA PRO A 610 -33.13 24.56 -19.81
C PRO A 610 -32.54 24.99 -18.46
N LEU A 611 -33.39 25.54 -17.59
CA LEU A 611 -33.06 25.75 -16.18
C LEU A 611 -33.00 24.42 -15.43
N GLY A 612 -32.30 24.41 -14.30
CA GLY A 612 -32.04 23.23 -13.48
C GLY A 612 -30.56 22.87 -13.43
N GLN A 613 -30.24 21.83 -12.68
CA GLN A 613 -28.85 21.41 -12.43
C GLN A 613 -28.27 20.73 -13.68
N ILE A 614 -26.94 20.67 -13.74
CA ILE A 614 -26.22 19.90 -14.75
C ILE A 614 -25.43 18.80 -14.03
N LEU A 615 -25.66 17.54 -14.43
CA LEU A 615 -24.96 16.39 -13.90
C LEU A 615 -24.00 15.83 -14.94
N ASP A 616 -22.71 15.88 -14.62
CA ASP A 616 -21.67 15.16 -15.34
C ASP A 616 -21.30 13.87 -14.60
N ARG A 617 -21.25 12.77 -15.34
CA ARG A 617 -20.81 11.49 -14.81
C ARG A 617 -19.81 10.84 -15.75
N SER A 618 -18.66 10.45 -15.21
CA SER A 618 -17.66 9.67 -15.91
C SER A 618 -17.35 8.39 -15.16
N LEU A 619 -17.32 7.27 -15.88
CA LEU A 619 -16.96 5.96 -15.38
C LEU A 619 -15.68 5.51 -16.08
N SER A 620 -14.70 5.05 -15.33
CA SER A 620 -13.48 4.45 -15.85
C SER A 620 -13.25 3.10 -15.18
N LYS A 621 -12.98 2.07 -15.99
CA LYS A 621 -12.73 0.71 -15.53
C LYS A 621 -11.40 0.23 -16.07
N VAL A 622 -10.50 -0.16 -15.17
CA VAL A 622 -9.23 -0.81 -15.50
C VAL A 622 -9.35 -2.29 -15.13
N LEU A 623 -9.05 -3.16 -16.10
CA LEU A 623 -8.97 -4.61 -15.92
C LEU A 623 -7.56 -5.06 -16.29
N SER A 624 -6.85 -5.64 -15.34
CA SER A 624 -5.47 -6.09 -15.52
C SER A 624 -5.32 -7.57 -15.18
N HIS A 625 -4.65 -8.29 -16.09
CA HIS A 625 -4.28 -9.68 -15.93
C HIS A 625 -2.77 -9.80 -16.09
N GLN A 626 -2.09 -10.36 -15.10
CA GLN A 626 -0.64 -10.55 -15.11
C GLN A 626 -0.34 -11.98 -14.72
N ALA A 627 0.44 -12.70 -15.54
CA ALA A 627 0.86 -14.06 -15.23
C ALA A 627 2.36 -14.21 -15.48
N ARG A 628 3.05 -14.91 -14.57
CA ARG A 628 4.48 -15.16 -14.63
C ARG A 628 4.77 -16.61 -14.26
N ILE A 629 5.57 -17.28 -15.06
CA ILE A 629 6.12 -18.59 -14.74
C ILE A 629 7.64 -18.46 -14.73
N GLN A 630 8.27 -18.90 -13.65
CA GLN A 630 9.71 -18.84 -13.50
C GLN A 630 10.28 -20.08 -12.81
N MET A 631 11.48 -20.45 -13.22
CA MET A 631 12.31 -21.47 -12.59
C MET A 631 13.40 -20.75 -11.78
N ASN A 632 13.65 -21.21 -10.55
CA ASN A 632 14.69 -20.69 -9.68
C ASN A 632 15.60 -21.83 -9.22
N TYR A 633 16.90 -21.68 -9.48
CA TYR A 633 17.95 -22.58 -9.02
C TYR A 633 18.88 -21.84 -8.05
N ASN A 634 18.94 -22.30 -6.81
CA ASN A 634 19.78 -21.73 -5.76
C ASN A 634 20.60 -22.83 -5.11
N HIS A 635 21.89 -22.87 -5.42
CA HIS A 635 22.82 -23.83 -4.85
C HIS A 635 23.87 -23.10 -4.02
N SER A 636 23.99 -23.48 -2.76
CA SER A 636 24.97 -22.89 -1.83
C SER A 636 25.94 -23.97 -1.35
N SER A 637 27.23 -23.67 -1.43
CA SER A 637 28.35 -24.50 -0.97
C SER A 637 29.32 -23.65 -0.14
N VAL A 638 30.24 -24.29 0.58
CA VAL A 638 31.21 -23.58 1.45
C VAL A 638 31.99 -22.49 0.71
N LYS A 639 32.31 -22.70 -0.58
CA LYS A 639 33.12 -21.76 -1.37
C LYS A 639 32.32 -20.99 -2.42
N SER A 640 31.12 -21.42 -2.77
CA SER A 640 30.40 -20.90 -3.94
C SER A 640 28.90 -20.86 -3.69
N ASN A 641 28.25 -19.75 -4.01
CA ASN A 641 26.80 -19.66 -4.10
C ASN A 641 26.41 -19.31 -5.54
N ILE A 642 25.53 -20.10 -6.13
CA ILE A 642 24.98 -19.91 -7.47
C ILE A 642 23.48 -19.68 -7.32
N SER A 643 22.99 -18.58 -7.87
CA SER A 643 21.56 -18.28 -7.95
C SER A 643 21.20 -17.93 -9.39
N VAL A 644 20.31 -18.70 -10.00
CA VAL A 644 19.85 -18.52 -11.37
C VAL A 644 18.32 -18.50 -11.37
N LEU A 645 17.73 -17.53 -12.06
CA LEU A 645 16.31 -17.49 -12.36
C LEU A 645 16.09 -17.29 -13.85
N ALA A 646 15.06 -17.92 -14.40
CA ALA A 646 14.62 -17.71 -15.77
C ALA A 646 13.11 -17.92 -15.88
N GLY A 647 12.44 -17.13 -16.71
CA GLY A 647 11.00 -17.20 -16.81
C GLY A 647 10.41 -16.38 -17.95
N GLY A 648 9.08 -16.47 -18.05
CA GLY A 648 8.26 -15.71 -18.97
C GLY A 648 7.14 -14.99 -18.24
N GLU A 649 6.70 -13.86 -18.79
CA GLU A 649 5.62 -13.03 -18.26
C GLU A 649 4.69 -12.57 -19.38
N ILE A 650 3.40 -12.61 -19.10
CA ILE A 650 2.35 -11.99 -19.91
C ILE A 650 1.59 -10.98 -19.07
N ARG A 651 1.26 -9.85 -19.69
CA ARG A 651 0.45 -8.81 -19.08
C ARG A 651 -0.53 -8.24 -20.08
N GLN A 652 -1.76 -8.06 -19.64
CA GLN A 652 -2.80 -7.33 -20.36
C GLN A 652 -3.40 -6.28 -19.42
N VAL A 653 -3.53 -5.04 -19.90
CA VAL A 653 -4.27 -3.98 -19.22
C VAL A 653 -5.30 -3.44 -20.21
N HIS A 654 -6.57 -3.54 -19.86
CA HIS A 654 -7.69 -3.05 -20.65
C HIS A 654 -8.39 -1.95 -19.85
N THR A 655 -8.48 -0.75 -20.42
CA THR A 655 -9.09 0.42 -19.80
C THR A 655 -10.23 0.91 -20.66
N THR A 656 -11.44 0.91 -20.11
CA THR A 656 -12.61 1.53 -20.74
C THR A 656 -13.01 2.76 -19.94
N SER A 657 -13.33 3.85 -20.61
CA SER A 657 -13.93 5.01 -19.95
C SER A 657 -15.07 5.57 -20.78
N ASN A 658 -16.12 6.02 -20.11
CA ASN A 658 -17.22 6.73 -20.72
C ASN A 658 -17.63 7.91 -19.85
N GLY A 659 -18.12 8.97 -20.47
CA GLY A 659 -18.63 10.16 -19.81
C GLY A 659 -19.93 10.61 -20.48
N TYR A 660 -20.82 11.22 -19.71
CA TYR A 660 -22.04 11.82 -20.21
C TYR A 660 -22.48 13.00 -19.34
N ARG A 661 -23.28 13.89 -19.93
CA ARG A 661 -23.90 15.03 -19.26
C ARG A 661 -25.42 14.93 -19.34
N ILE A 662 -26.08 15.34 -18.27
CA ILE A 662 -27.53 15.48 -18.18
C ILE A 662 -27.87 16.94 -17.86
N TYR A 663 -28.82 17.51 -18.61
CA TYR A 663 -29.28 18.89 -18.48
C TYR A 663 -30.66 18.97 -17.79
N GLY A 664 -30.92 20.10 -17.12
CA GLY A 664 -32.17 20.34 -16.40
C GLY A 664 -32.46 19.23 -15.38
N TYR A 665 -31.39 18.74 -14.74
CA TYR A 665 -31.43 17.66 -13.78
C TYR A 665 -31.93 18.15 -12.43
N ASP A 666 -32.67 17.30 -11.74
CA ASP A 666 -33.11 17.51 -10.36
C ASP A 666 -32.63 16.30 -9.54
N ASP A 667 -31.67 16.51 -8.63
CA ASP A 667 -31.07 15.44 -7.82
C ASP A 667 -32.03 14.91 -6.74
N ASP A 668 -33.08 15.66 -6.37
CA ASP A 668 -34.06 15.25 -5.34
C ASP A 668 -35.11 14.28 -5.90
N ILE A 669 -35.61 14.53 -7.12
CA ILE A 669 -36.63 13.68 -7.77
C ILE A 669 -36.10 12.87 -8.97
N LEU A 670 -34.82 13.00 -9.30
CA LEU A 670 -34.12 12.25 -10.36
C LEU A 670 -34.72 12.45 -11.76
N THR A 671 -35.19 13.65 -12.06
CA THR A 671 -35.74 14.00 -13.38
C THR A 671 -34.73 14.77 -14.21
N SER A 672 -34.98 14.87 -15.52
CA SER A 672 -34.10 15.62 -16.45
C SER A 672 -34.88 16.16 -17.64
N THR A 673 -34.30 17.11 -18.35
CA THR A 673 -34.88 17.70 -19.54
C THR A 673 -34.03 17.38 -20.77
N ASN A 674 -34.69 16.99 -21.87
CA ASN A 674 -34.01 16.76 -23.14
C ASN A 674 -33.54 18.08 -23.75
N VAL A 675 -32.32 18.07 -24.28
CA VAL A 675 -31.70 19.21 -24.97
C VAL A 675 -31.29 18.78 -26.36
N ASP A 676 -31.46 19.67 -27.33
CA ASP A 676 -31.03 19.44 -28.70
C ASP A 676 -29.53 19.70 -28.82
N LEU A 677 -28.78 18.61 -28.87
CA LEU A 677 -27.32 18.61 -29.04
C LEU A 677 -26.90 18.53 -30.51
N ALA A 678 -27.85 18.37 -31.44
CA ALA A 678 -27.57 18.12 -32.86
C ALA A 678 -27.53 19.42 -33.69
N ASN A 679 -28.10 20.50 -33.17
CA ASN A 679 -28.11 21.81 -33.82
C ASN A 679 -27.18 22.81 -33.14
N GLU A 680 -26.67 23.75 -33.93
CA GLU A 680 -25.88 24.86 -33.43
C GLU A 680 -26.77 26.04 -33.05
N TYR A 681 -26.29 26.81 -32.07
CA TYR A 681 -26.95 28.02 -31.62
C TYR A 681 -25.93 29.16 -31.54
N PRO A 682 -26.33 30.40 -31.90
CA PRO A 682 -25.47 31.56 -31.72
C PRO A 682 -25.24 31.82 -30.24
N ASN A 683 -23.98 32.02 -29.86
CA ASN A 683 -23.62 32.53 -28.55
C ASN A 683 -24.09 33.99 -28.42
N ILE A 684 -24.78 34.34 -27.34
CA ILE A 684 -25.37 35.67 -27.15
C ILE A 684 -24.34 36.80 -27.08
N VAL A 685 -23.09 36.50 -26.72
CA VAL A 685 -22.00 37.47 -26.59
C VAL A 685 -21.23 37.60 -27.90
N SER A 686 -20.63 36.51 -28.37
CA SER A 686 -19.74 36.54 -29.54
C SER A 686 -20.48 36.48 -30.87
N GLY A 687 -21.75 36.06 -30.89
CA GLY A 687 -22.52 35.77 -32.09
C GLY A 687 -22.09 34.50 -32.85
N THR A 688 -21.01 33.84 -32.41
CA THR A 688 -20.51 32.61 -33.05
C THR A 688 -21.46 31.45 -32.80
N THR A 689 -21.77 30.66 -33.84
CA THR A 689 -22.59 29.46 -33.68
C THR A 689 -21.77 28.31 -33.10
N THR A 690 -22.31 27.64 -32.09
CA THR A 690 -21.67 26.50 -31.43
C THR A 690 -22.72 25.48 -30.99
N PHE A 691 -22.30 24.23 -30.83
CA PHE A 691 -23.12 23.18 -30.24
C PHE A 691 -23.18 23.31 -28.72
N ILE A 692 -24.30 22.88 -28.14
CA ILE A 692 -24.39 22.68 -26.70
C ILE A 692 -23.47 21.51 -26.32
N PRO A 693 -22.62 21.64 -25.28
CA PRO A 693 -21.68 20.58 -24.92
C PRO A 693 -22.40 19.27 -24.61
N SER A 694 -22.11 18.19 -25.35
CA SER A 694 -22.75 16.89 -25.16
C SER A 694 -22.32 16.21 -23.85
N GLY A 695 -21.08 16.48 -23.41
CA GLY A 695 -20.42 15.77 -22.31
C GLY A 695 -20.14 14.29 -22.62
N ILE A 696 -20.45 13.83 -23.84
CA ILE A 696 -20.25 12.45 -24.26
C ILE A 696 -18.77 12.24 -24.52
N SER A 697 -18.19 11.23 -23.87
CA SER A 697 -16.84 10.77 -24.17
C SER A 697 -16.81 9.26 -24.05
N ASN A 698 -16.05 8.60 -24.92
CA ASN A 698 -15.87 7.14 -24.89
C ASN A 698 -14.42 6.83 -25.26
N ALA A 699 -13.79 5.93 -24.52
CA ALA A 699 -12.47 5.41 -24.84
C ALA A 699 -12.35 3.93 -24.44
N ASP A 700 -11.67 3.16 -25.29
CA ASP A 700 -11.28 1.77 -25.04
C ASP A 700 -9.80 1.64 -25.40
N LYS A 701 -8.98 1.23 -24.43
CA LYS A 701 -7.54 1.09 -24.58
C LYS A 701 -7.09 -0.29 -24.12
N LEU A 702 -6.41 -1.02 -25.00
CA LEU A 702 -5.85 -2.32 -24.72
C LEU A 702 -4.32 -2.33 -24.87
N ASN A 703 -3.62 -2.63 -23.79
CA ASN A 703 -2.17 -2.80 -23.77
C ASN A 703 -1.80 -4.24 -23.44
N ARG A 704 -0.90 -4.83 -24.23
CA ARG A 704 -0.37 -6.19 -24.02
C ARG A 704 1.15 -6.17 -24.04
N ILE A 705 1.74 -6.92 -23.12
CA ILE A 705 3.18 -7.12 -23.02
C ILE A 705 3.46 -8.61 -22.86
N LEU A 706 4.42 -9.11 -23.64
CA LEU A 706 5.01 -10.44 -23.49
C LEU A 706 6.49 -10.26 -23.20
N SER A 707 7.01 -10.99 -22.21
CA SER A 707 8.40 -10.88 -21.80
C SER A 707 9.04 -12.23 -21.52
N ILE A 708 10.34 -12.35 -21.80
CA ILE A 708 11.19 -13.48 -21.40
C ILE A 708 12.43 -12.91 -20.73
N PHE A 709 12.81 -13.46 -19.59
CA PHE A 709 13.91 -12.93 -18.78
C PHE A 709 14.74 -14.05 -18.15
N ALA A 710 16.00 -13.73 -17.88
CA ALA A 710 16.91 -14.54 -17.09
C ALA A 710 17.83 -13.65 -16.25
N ASN A 711 18.15 -14.09 -15.04
CA ASN A 711 19.13 -13.47 -14.17
C ASN A 711 19.97 -14.56 -13.49
N ALA A 712 21.27 -14.32 -13.39
CA ALA A 712 22.21 -15.23 -12.76
C ALA A 712 23.15 -14.42 -11.87
N SER A 713 23.49 -14.98 -10.71
CA SER A 713 24.50 -14.46 -9.81
C SER A 713 25.37 -15.58 -9.26
N TYR A 714 26.65 -15.26 -9.08
CA TYR A 714 27.67 -16.17 -8.58
C TYR A 714 28.51 -15.47 -7.52
N VAL A 715 28.52 -16.02 -6.31
CA VAL A 715 29.32 -15.53 -5.19
C VAL A 715 30.43 -16.53 -4.91
N TYR A 716 31.69 -16.11 -5.05
CA TYR A 716 32.87 -16.91 -4.75
C TYR A 716 33.49 -16.47 -3.42
N LYS A 717 33.59 -17.42 -2.48
CA LYS A 717 34.15 -17.29 -1.11
C LYS A 717 33.65 -16.07 -0.33
N GLN A 718 32.43 -15.61 -0.63
CA GLN A 718 31.89 -14.34 -0.12
C GLN A 718 32.75 -13.11 -0.40
N ARG A 719 33.74 -13.21 -1.31
CA ARG A 719 34.66 -12.14 -1.70
C ARG A 719 34.26 -11.47 -2.99
N PHE A 720 33.94 -12.28 -4.01
CA PHE A 720 33.60 -11.80 -5.33
C PHE A 720 32.18 -12.20 -5.67
N THR A 721 31.38 -11.22 -6.07
CA THR A 721 30.03 -11.48 -6.60
C THR A 721 29.98 -10.99 -8.04
N PHE A 722 29.61 -11.89 -8.94
CA PHE A 722 29.26 -11.57 -10.32
C PHE A 722 27.74 -11.71 -10.50
N SER A 723 27.15 -10.83 -11.31
CA SER A 723 25.74 -10.85 -11.64
C SER A 723 25.54 -10.47 -13.10
N ALA A 724 24.58 -11.11 -13.75
CA ALA A 724 24.16 -10.80 -15.11
C ALA A 724 22.65 -10.99 -15.24
N SER A 725 22.02 -10.14 -16.03
CA SER A 725 20.62 -10.31 -16.43
C SER A 725 20.41 -9.95 -17.89
N ALA A 726 19.44 -10.60 -18.50
CA ALA A 726 18.99 -10.33 -19.84
C ALA A 726 17.47 -10.48 -19.90
N ARG A 727 16.84 -9.59 -20.67
CA ARG A 727 15.39 -9.57 -20.86
C ARG A 727 15.03 -9.15 -22.27
N ARG A 728 13.96 -9.77 -22.78
CA ARG A 728 13.31 -9.43 -24.03
C ARG A 728 11.85 -9.09 -23.74
N ASP A 729 11.41 -7.93 -24.21
CA ASP A 729 10.03 -7.46 -24.12
C ASP A 729 9.44 -7.25 -25.52
N ALA A 730 8.15 -7.53 -25.68
CA ALA A 730 7.36 -7.23 -26.86
C ALA A 730 6.03 -6.57 -26.45
N SER A 731 5.57 -5.59 -27.21
CA SER A 731 4.32 -4.87 -26.92
C SER A 731 3.50 -4.65 -28.19
N ASN A 732 2.17 -4.64 -28.05
CA ASN A 732 1.24 -4.33 -29.13
C ASN A 732 1.28 -2.86 -29.59
N LEU A 733 1.97 -1.98 -28.86
CA LEU A 733 2.13 -0.57 -29.20
C LEU A 733 3.20 -0.32 -30.26
N PHE A 734 4.15 -1.25 -30.40
CA PHE A 734 5.26 -1.14 -31.35
C PHE A 734 5.01 -1.95 -32.61
N GLY A 735 5.61 -1.49 -33.72
CA GLY A 735 5.52 -2.17 -35.00
C GLY A 735 6.15 -3.55 -34.98
N VAL A 736 5.74 -4.42 -35.92
CA VAL A 736 6.28 -5.77 -36.11
C VAL A 736 7.80 -5.73 -36.29
N SER A 737 8.32 -4.73 -37.01
CA SER A 737 9.74 -4.46 -37.19
C SER A 737 10.48 -4.25 -35.85
N THR A 738 9.94 -3.44 -34.94
CA THR A 738 10.54 -3.19 -33.62
C THR A 738 10.48 -4.42 -32.73
N ASN A 739 9.34 -5.11 -32.67
CA ASN A 739 9.18 -6.33 -31.88
C ASN A 739 10.08 -7.50 -32.37
N ASN A 740 10.41 -7.52 -33.67
CA ASN A 740 11.29 -8.51 -34.30
C ASN A 740 12.77 -8.14 -34.31
N LYS A 741 13.17 -6.90 -33.94
CA LYS A 741 14.58 -6.43 -34.00
C LYS A 741 15.50 -7.00 -32.89
N TRP A 742 15.02 -7.92 -32.03
CA TRP A 742 15.82 -8.66 -31.02
C TRP A 742 16.83 -7.77 -30.26
N LYS A 743 16.42 -6.61 -29.73
CA LYS A 743 17.30 -5.75 -28.91
C LYS A 743 17.09 -6.04 -27.41
N PRO A 744 17.81 -6.99 -26.78
CA PRO A 744 17.60 -7.30 -25.37
C PRO A 744 18.05 -6.14 -24.48
N LEU A 745 17.33 -5.95 -23.39
CA LEU A 745 17.78 -5.20 -22.23
C LEU A 745 18.68 -6.13 -21.40
N TRP A 746 19.80 -5.62 -20.90
CA TRP A 746 20.74 -6.44 -20.14
C TRP A 746 21.48 -5.61 -19.12
N SER A 747 21.98 -6.27 -18.09
CA SER A 747 22.88 -5.66 -17.11
C SER A 747 23.89 -6.67 -16.61
N THR A 748 25.02 -6.15 -16.16
CA THR A 748 26.04 -6.91 -15.45
C THR A 748 26.52 -6.11 -14.25
N GLY A 749 26.95 -6.83 -13.22
CA GLY A 749 27.48 -6.22 -12.01
C GLY A 749 28.54 -7.11 -11.39
N VAL A 750 29.59 -6.47 -10.87
CA VAL A 750 30.66 -7.09 -10.10
C VAL A 750 30.73 -6.40 -8.75
N SER A 751 30.96 -7.16 -7.69
CA SER A 751 31.36 -6.59 -6.41
C SER A 751 32.48 -7.38 -5.76
N TRP A 752 33.31 -6.67 -5.01
CA TRP A 752 34.45 -7.17 -4.28
C TRP A 752 34.34 -6.74 -2.82
N ASN A 753 34.13 -7.71 -1.93
CA ASN A 753 34.20 -7.52 -0.49
C ASN A 753 35.67 -7.55 -0.07
N ILE A 754 36.31 -6.38 -0.10
CA ILE A 754 37.73 -6.20 0.22
C ILE A 754 38.01 -6.62 1.68
N SER A 755 37.04 -6.39 2.58
CA SER A 755 37.17 -6.78 3.98
C SER A 755 37.24 -8.29 4.25
N GLU A 756 36.82 -9.11 3.29
CA GLU A 756 36.88 -10.59 3.40
C GLU A 756 38.22 -11.16 2.88
N GLU A 757 39.14 -10.30 2.44
CA GLU A 757 40.46 -10.71 2.00
C GLU A 757 41.43 -10.92 3.17
N SER A 758 42.28 -11.94 3.05
CA SER A 758 43.25 -12.29 4.10
C SER A 758 44.29 -11.20 4.39
N PHE A 759 44.50 -10.29 3.45
CA PHE A 759 45.40 -9.14 3.62
C PHE A 759 44.73 -7.95 4.32
N TYR A 760 43.39 -7.90 4.35
CA TYR A 760 42.66 -6.78 4.93
C TYR A 760 42.54 -6.99 6.44
N ARG A 761 43.19 -6.12 7.23
CA ARG A 761 43.25 -6.21 8.70
C ARG A 761 42.87 -4.91 9.40
N ILE A 762 42.17 -4.03 8.71
CA ILE A 762 41.83 -2.69 9.22
C ILE A 762 40.64 -2.79 10.18
N SER A 763 40.89 -2.70 11.49
CA SER A 763 39.87 -2.86 12.54
C SER A 763 38.90 -1.69 12.64
N TRP A 764 39.33 -0.47 12.33
CA TRP A 764 38.46 0.71 12.35
C TRP A 764 37.48 0.75 11.17
N MET A 765 37.68 -0.08 10.15
CA MET A 765 36.79 -0.22 9.00
C MET A 765 36.46 -1.69 8.76
N PRO A 766 35.63 -2.32 9.62
CA PRO A 766 35.34 -3.76 9.57
C PRO A 766 34.71 -4.21 8.26
N ARG A 767 34.05 -3.33 7.51
CA ARG A 767 33.46 -3.66 6.21
C ARG A 767 33.90 -2.66 5.16
N LEU A 768 34.37 -3.19 4.03
CA LEU A 768 34.68 -2.42 2.83
C LEU A 768 34.29 -3.27 1.61
N LYS A 769 33.36 -2.75 0.80
CA LYS A 769 32.89 -3.40 -0.42
C LYS A 769 32.92 -2.41 -1.57
N LEU A 770 33.55 -2.79 -2.67
CA LEU A 770 33.49 -2.07 -3.94
C LEU A 770 32.48 -2.77 -4.86
N ARG A 771 31.62 -2.01 -5.52
CA ARG A 771 30.65 -2.53 -6.51
C ARG A 771 30.65 -1.70 -7.77
N THR A 772 30.49 -2.36 -8.91
CA THR A 772 30.40 -1.70 -10.22
C THR A 772 29.33 -2.40 -11.04
N THR A 773 28.42 -1.63 -11.64
CA THR A 773 27.35 -2.16 -12.49
C THR A 773 27.23 -1.37 -13.77
N TYR A 774 26.88 -2.06 -14.85
CA TYR A 774 26.60 -1.45 -16.14
C TYR A 774 25.45 -2.19 -16.82
N GLY A 775 24.52 -1.45 -17.40
CA GLY A 775 23.42 -2.05 -18.12
C GLY A 775 22.51 -1.05 -18.80
N TYR A 776 21.53 -1.60 -19.51
CA TYR A 776 20.51 -0.87 -20.23
C TYR A 776 19.13 -1.27 -19.76
N SER A 777 18.33 -0.28 -19.37
CA SER A 777 16.91 -0.41 -19.08
C SER A 777 16.10 0.33 -20.16
N GLY A 778 14.81 0.03 -20.28
CA GLY A 778 13.95 0.71 -21.24
C GLY A 778 12.95 1.67 -20.58
N ASN A 779 12.42 2.58 -21.38
CA ASN A 779 11.25 3.39 -21.04
C ASN A 779 10.25 3.35 -22.20
N MET A 780 8.98 3.08 -21.91
CA MET A 780 7.93 2.89 -22.91
C MET A 780 6.73 3.77 -22.59
N ASN A 781 6.32 4.62 -23.54
CA ASN A 781 5.13 5.45 -23.41
C ASN A 781 3.90 4.69 -23.93
N PRO A 782 2.93 4.32 -23.07
CA PRO A 782 1.74 3.58 -23.48
C PRO A 782 0.75 4.40 -24.31
N SER A 783 0.98 5.70 -24.49
CA SER A 783 0.13 6.59 -25.31
C SER A 783 0.63 6.75 -26.74
N LEU A 784 1.82 6.22 -27.07
CA LEU A 784 2.33 6.22 -28.44
C LEU A 784 1.92 4.93 -29.17
N SER A 785 1.86 5.02 -30.49
CA SER A 785 1.49 3.90 -31.36
C SER A 785 2.35 3.93 -32.62
N ALA A 786 2.74 2.74 -33.08
CA ALA A 786 3.42 2.61 -34.37
C ALA A 786 2.49 2.77 -35.57
N VAL A 787 1.17 2.67 -35.37
CA VAL A 787 0.14 2.84 -36.41
C VAL A 787 -0.59 4.17 -36.27
N THR A 788 -1.16 4.64 -37.38
CA THR A 788 -2.01 5.85 -37.41
C THR A 788 -3.19 5.72 -36.46
N GLN A 789 -3.45 6.75 -35.65
CA GLN A 789 -4.64 6.85 -34.81
C GLN A 789 -5.58 7.92 -35.37
N LEU A 790 -6.86 7.56 -35.41
CA LEU A 790 -7.96 8.46 -35.73
C LEU A 790 -8.72 8.74 -34.45
N THR A 791 -9.02 10.00 -34.19
CA THR A 791 -9.97 10.39 -33.15
C THR A 791 -11.23 10.86 -33.84
N TYR A 792 -12.35 10.20 -33.54
CA TYR A 792 -13.67 10.66 -33.96
C TYR A 792 -14.13 11.72 -32.96
N TYR A 793 -14.45 12.89 -33.49
CA TYR A 793 -15.00 13.99 -32.71
C TYR A 793 -16.53 13.98 -32.79
N ASP A 794 -17.14 14.98 -32.17
CA ASP A 794 -18.57 15.23 -32.32
C ASP A 794 -18.93 15.57 -33.78
N VAL A 795 -20.22 15.76 -34.03
CA VAL A 795 -20.75 16.02 -35.37
C VAL A 795 -20.13 17.28 -35.99
N SER A 796 -19.71 17.18 -37.26
CA SER A 796 -19.17 18.31 -38.01
C SER A 796 -20.20 19.44 -38.11
N PRO A 797 -19.84 20.69 -37.77
CA PRO A 797 -20.76 21.83 -37.89
C PRO A 797 -21.23 22.05 -39.33
N TYR A 798 -20.38 21.71 -40.31
CA TYR A 798 -20.62 21.96 -41.72
C TYR A 798 -21.43 20.87 -42.41
N THR A 799 -21.10 19.60 -42.14
CA THR A 799 -21.68 18.46 -42.86
C THR A 799 -22.77 17.74 -42.08
N LYS A 800 -22.89 18.01 -40.78
CA LYS A 800 -23.79 17.30 -39.85
C LYS A 800 -23.55 15.78 -39.80
N GLU A 801 -22.36 15.35 -40.19
CA GLU A 801 -21.89 13.96 -40.14
C GLU A 801 -20.75 13.84 -39.13
N ASN A 802 -20.55 12.62 -38.61
CA ASN A 802 -19.37 12.33 -37.80
C ASN A 802 -18.11 12.54 -38.64
N TYR A 803 -17.12 13.20 -38.06
CA TYR A 803 -15.81 13.34 -38.68
C TYR A 803 -14.73 12.79 -37.77
N SER A 804 -13.57 12.49 -38.36
CA SER A 804 -12.40 12.07 -37.62
C SER A 804 -11.20 12.89 -38.05
N GLU A 805 -10.27 13.07 -37.13
CA GLU A 805 -8.97 13.67 -37.43
C GLU A 805 -7.87 12.66 -37.13
N ILE A 806 -6.77 12.78 -37.88
CA ILE A 806 -5.56 12.02 -37.58
C ILE A 806 -4.87 12.71 -36.40
N THR A 807 -4.95 12.08 -35.23
CA THR A 807 -4.33 12.60 -34.00
C THR A 807 -2.92 12.05 -33.78
N MET A 808 -2.58 10.94 -34.42
CA MET A 808 -1.21 10.40 -34.43
C MET A 808 -0.88 9.78 -35.78
N PHE A 809 0.26 10.16 -36.35
CA PHE A 809 0.77 9.58 -37.59
C PHE A 809 1.51 8.27 -37.33
N SER A 810 1.48 7.38 -38.33
CA SER A 810 2.23 6.12 -38.30
C SER A 810 3.73 6.35 -38.11
N ASN A 811 4.33 5.60 -37.19
CA ASN A 811 5.78 5.54 -37.00
C ASN A 811 6.22 4.06 -36.87
N PRO A 812 6.53 3.38 -37.99
CA PRO A 812 6.96 1.98 -37.98
C PRO A 812 8.29 1.73 -37.25
N ASP A 813 9.10 2.77 -37.02
CA ASP A 813 10.38 2.69 -36.30
C ASP A 813 10.25 3.03 -34.82
N LEU A 814 9.03 3.32 -34.34
CA LEU A 814 8.76 3.56 -32.94
C LEU A 814 9.26 2.39 -32.10
N LYS A 815 10.03 2.73 -31.06
CA LYS A 815 10.71 1.81 -30.15
C LYS A 815 10.73 2.38 -28.74
N TRP A 816 11.08 1.58 -27.75
CA TRP A 816 11.31 2.08 -26.39
C TRP A 816 12.58 2.91 -26.33
N GLU A 817 12.60 3.90 -25.45
CA GLU A 817 13.82 4.64 -25.14
C GLU A 817 14.78 3.72 -24.40
N LYS A 818 16.08 3.90 -24.60
CA LYS A 818 17.12 3.08 -24.00
C LYS A 818 17.96 3.91 -23.06
N ILE A 819 17.94 3.54 -21.78
CA ILE A 819 18.67 4.23 -20.71
C ILE A 819 19.87 3.38 -20.30
N GLY A 820 21.07 3.79 -20.70
CA GLY A 820 22.32 3.19 -20.25
C GLY A 820 22.77 3.79 -18.92
N MET A 821 23.19 2.95 -17.98
CA MET A 821 23.65 3.43 -16.67
C MET A 821 24.90 2.68 -16.20
N LEU A 822 25.93 3.45 -15.88
CA LEU A 822 27.12 3.01 -15.14
C LEU A 822 26.97 3.43 -13.68
N ASN A 823 27.27 2.53 -12.75
CA ASN A 823 27.32 2.81 -11.32
C ASN A 823 28.61 2.26 -10.72
N ILE A 824 29.29 3.06 -9.90
CA ILE A 824 30.44 2.66 -9.08
C ILE A 824 30.10 3.03 -7.64
N GLY A 825 30.05 2.04 -6.76
CA GLY A 825 29.66 2.21 -5.36
C GLY A 825 30.72 1.69 -4.39
N LEU A 826 30.90 2.38 -3.28
CA LEU A 826 31.74 1.97 -2.16
C LEU A 826 30.88 1.89 -0.91
N ASP A 827 30.73 0.70 -0.34
CA ASP A 827 30.01 0.48 0.91
C ASP A 827 31.02 0.29 2.05
N PHE A 828 30.79 0.95 3.19
CA PHE A 828 31.72 0.92 4.32
C PHE A 828 31.01 0.86 5.68
N GLN A 829 31.69 0.28 6.67
CA GLN A 829 31.32 0.36 8.09
C GLN A 829 32.58 0.74 8.87
N LEU A 830 32.47 1.73 9.75
CA LEU A 830 33.55 2.24 10.60
C LEU A 830 33.25 2.01 12.09
N PHE A 831 34.30 1.88 12.89
CA PHE A 831 34.28 1.84 14.35
C PHE A 831 33.27 0.84 14.95
N GLY A 832 33.24 -0.40 14.46
CA GLY A 832 32.29 -1.40 14.97
C GLY A 832 30.83 -1.12 14.59
N ASN A 833 30.61 -0.60 13.36
CA ASN A 833 29.30 -0.29 12.78
C ASN A 833 28.60 0.96 13.34
N THR A 834 29.26 1.77 14.17
CA THR A 834 28.74 3.07 14.64
C THR A 834 28.47 4.02 13.49
N VAL A 835 29.36 4.06 12.49
CA VAL A 835 29.14 4.80 11.25
C VAL A 835 29.11 3.79 10.12
N ASN A 836 28.02 3.76 9.37
CA ASN A 836 27.89 2.92 8.18
C ASN A 836 27.24 3.72 7.07
N GLY A 837 27.55 3.34 5.82
CA GLY A 837 27.02 4.05 4.68
C GLY A 837 27.57 3.54 3.37
N SER A 838 27.20 4.25 2.31
CA SER A 838 27.64 3.96 0.95
C SER A 838 27.79 5.26 0.17
N ILE A 839 28.80 5.31 -0.70
CA ILE A 839 28.99 6.40 -1.65
C ILE A 839 28.83 5.81 -3.06
N ASP A 840 27.94 6.38 -3.86
CA ASP A 840 27.67 5.95 -5.24
C ASP A 840 27.97 7.09 -6.22
N TYR A 841 28.81 6.81 -7.21
CA TYR A 841 28.92 7.60 -8.43
C TYR A 841 28.14 6.92 -9.55
N TYR A 842 27.33 7.68 -10.29
CA TYR A 842 26.55 7.16 -11.41
C TYR A 842 26.62 8.07 -12.63
N HIS A 843 26.55 7.46 -13.81
CA HIS A 843 26.41 8.15 -15.08
C HIS A 843 25.28 7.53 -15.88
N LYS A 844 24.29 8.34 -16.26
CA LYS A 844 23.06 7.92 -16.95
C LYS A 844 23.02 8.56 -18.33
N LYS A 845 22.82 7.74 -19.37
CA LYS A 845 22.78 8.18 -20.78
C LYS A 845 21.52 7.64 -21.44
N GLY A 846 20.57 8.52 -21.71
CA GLY A 846 19.39 8.23 -22.52
C GLY A 846 19.71 8.26 -24.01
N THR A 847 19.18 7.30 -24.75
CA THR A 847 19.27 7.19 -26.21
C THR A 847 17.92 6.77 -26.77
N ASP A 848 17.64 7.10 -28.03
CA ASP A 848 16.32 6.89 -28.63
C ASP A 848 15.20 7.55 -27.81
N LEU A 849 15.46 8.77 -27.32
CA LEU A 849 14.51 9.53 -26.50
C LEU A 849 13.34 10.04 -27.34
N TYR A 850 12.16 9.96 -26.77
CA TYR A 850 10.94 10.52 -27.33
C TYR A 850 11.05 12.05 -27.38
N GLY A 851 10.85 12.57 -28.57
CA GLY A 851 10.80 14.01 -28.79
C GLY A 851 9.97 14.35 -30.02
N PRO A 852 9.31 15.52 -30.02
CA PRO A 852 8.57 15.99 -31.17
C PRO A 852 9.53 16.31 -32.32
N TYR A 853 9.27 15.76 -33.50
CA TYR A 853 9.98 16.10 -34.73
C TYR A 853 9.04 16.81 -35.70
N LEU A 854 9.38 18.06 -36.06
CA LEU A 854 8.61 18.85 -37.03
C LEU A 854 8.67 18.19 -38.40
N ILE A 855 7.50 17.91 -38.97
CA ILE A 855 7.38 17.43 -40.33
C ILE A 855 7.36 18.63 -41.29
N ASP A 856 7.83 18.42 -42.51
CA ASP A 856 7.70 19.40 -43.59
C ASP A 856 6.22 19.76 -43.82
N ARG A 857 5.90 21.06 -43.81
CA ARG A 857 4.52 21.56 -43.94
C ARG A 857 3.87 21.16 -45.27
N THR A 858 4.66 20.90 -46.32
CA THR A 858 4.16 20.49 -47.64
C THR A 858 3.56 19.08 -47.66
N THR A 859 3.80 18.29 -46.61
CA THR A 859 3.14 16.98 -46.44
C THR A 859 1.63 17.09 -46.19
N GLY A 860 1.10 18.30 -46.01
CA GLY A 860 -0.32 18.54 -45.73
C GLY A 860 -0.72 18.21 -44.29
N LEU A 861 0.25 17.83 -43.45
CA LEU A 861 0.03 17.40 -42.06
C LEU A 861 0.13 18.54 -41.04
N GLY A 862 0.30 19.80 -41.45
CA GLY A 862 0.39 20.96 -40.55
C GLY A 862 1.69 21.06 -39.73
N VAL A 863 1.66 21.78 -38.59
CA VAL A 863 2.77 21.86 -37.61
C VAL A 863 2.69 20.68 -36.65
N THR A 864 2.71 19.47 -37.20
CA THR A 864 2.47 18.28 -36.38
C THR A 864 3.77 17.52 -36.18
N THR A 865 3.95 17.02 -34.96
CA THR A 865 5.20 16.43 -34.52
C THR A 865 5.08 14.92 -34.42
N ILE A 866 5.98 14.18 -35.07
CA ILE A 866 6.11 12.73 -34.86
C ILE A 866 7.04 12.52 -33.66
N THR A 867 6.65 11.62 -32.76
CA THR A 867 7.53 11.21 -31.66
C THR A 867 8.58 10.24 -32.20
N LYS A 868 9.84 10.69 -32.23
CA LYS A 868 10.99 9.89 -32.70
C LYS A 868 11.42 8.82 -31.71
#